data_AF-A0A100ITD9-F1
#
_entry.id   AF-A0A100ITD9-F1
#
_cell.length_a   1.000
_cell.length_b   1.000
_cell.length_c   1.000
_cell.angle_alpha   90.00
_cell.angle_beta   90.00
_cell.angle_gamma   90.00
#
_symmetry.space_group_name_H-M   'P 1'
#
loop_
_entity.id
_entity.type
_entity.pdbx_description
1 polymer ?
#
loop_
_entity_poly.entity_id
_entity_poly.type
_entity_poly.pdbx_seq_one_letter_code
_entity_poly.pdbx_strand_id
1 'polypeptide(L)'
;MQAPKAVISVDYGTTAVGYRFVNFHEPEIPQNTQTVSNWPGHCNSTERSGKVPSKFAYGAENNVDRDSWGFEVSEDMTSCSWTKLVLEADANGLELGQGDLGDDVFHVPGGKQADSVVRDYLRRLHDHIWSQEPFKAIGNLEVEYIFTVPASFSRGAQLAMVAAAKDAGFSEGNINLLTESEAVAGYVFERGLLKDIKAGEKVMIVDLGGGTSDVSSYVALRAQNGLQLQQLSAPQSRNIGGINIDRNFSSLLTDRFDPEFGTLPSNRTGPSSRLMREFARHKRDITDGDRNGEQFRIRLPMGIVDPNPLHYDVDYSEIIISMDDWRAVFNPVLKEILEFIRDMYNAAGGVQYMVFAGGVVNLPWVQEYFRKLLVAEHISVIFSPNPEMAVARGGVWYATQNTPLLVECPRHYGVAKPGDNTINWVLHKGQRYATGHTTQVQLRHVYKATDPKSVLIAVCGYNGPCSPISTSDDVENLGMFLLDLSKLNLAQFWHREDDHGRIEYSIKFTLEIECDVSRVPPPDTNEISALLHAYGNALKSRNVDEAVALYTEDGVIMPPHFSASTGTEALRDSYTRIFATIQLVITFQIEEIVVMSPEWAFARTTAEGTKTILATQESEPHANQELFILRREHGKWLIARYAFSSMKPLVQNGIRRS
;
A
#
# COMPACT_ATOMS: atom_id res chain seq x y z
N MET A 1 -6.82 -12.24 28.65
CA MET A 1 -5.36 -12.37 28.47
C MET A 1 -4.69 -11.58 29.57
N GLN A 2 -3.56 -12.07 30.11
CA GLN A 2 -2.70 -11.28 30.98
C GLN A 2 -2.04 -10.20 30.11
N ALA A 3 -1.96 -8.95 30.56
CA ALA A 3 -1.31 -7.89 29.79
C ALA A 3 0.16 -8.26 29.49
N PRO A 4 0.69 -7.96 28.29
CA PRO A 4 2.08 -8.24 27.95
C PRO A 4 3.02 -7.59 28.97
N LYS A 5 4.14 -8.24 29.29
CA LYS A 5 5.09 -7.71 30.27
C LYS A 5 5.96 -6.59 29.68
N ALA A 6 6.16 -6.59 28.35
CA ALA A 6 6.72 -5.48 27.61
C ALA A 6 6.27 -5.48 26.14
N VAL A 7 6.28 -4.30 25.50
CA VAL A 7 5.92 -4.13 24.07
C VAL A 7 7.04 -3.39 23.35
N ILE A 8 7.42 -3.88 22.17
CA ILE A 8 8.29 -3.20 21.20
C ILE A 8 7.52 -2.99 19.91
N SER A 9 7.33 -1.74 19.52
CA SER A 9 6.75 -1.38 18.23
C SER A 9 7.86 -0.94 17.28
N VAL A 10 7.99 -1.64 16.15
CA VAL A 10 8.97 -1.40 15.10
C VAL A 10 8.26 -0.87 13.86
N ASP A 11 8.64 0.34 13.48
CA ASP A 11 8.31 0.93 12.19
C ASP A 11 9.47 0.73 11.23
N TYR A 12 9.42 -0.35 10.46
CA TYR A 12 10.39 -0.64 9.40
C TYR A 12 9.99 0.09 8.12
N GLY A 13 10.29 1.39 8.00
CA GLY A 13 9.92 2.19 6.82
C GLY A 13 10.86 1.98 5.62
N THR A 14 10.43 2.42 4.43
CA THR A 14 11.21 2.30 3.17
C THR A 14 12.54 3.07 3.21
N THR A 15 12.57 4.23 3.87
CA THR A 15 13.75 5.11 3.93
C THR A 15 14.39 5.14 5.32
N ALA A 16 13.62 4.93 6.38
CA ALA A 16 14.10 4.95 7.75
C ALA A 16 13.29 4.03 8.67
N VAL A 17 13.96 3.43 9.64
CA VAL A 17 13.42 2.53 10.66
C VAL A 17 13.42 3.22 12.01
N GLY A 18 12.34 3.09 12.77
CA GLY A 18 12.27 3.54 14.16
C GLY A 18 11.63 2.48 15.03
N TYR A 19 11.90 2.51 16.33
CA TYR A 19 11.16 1.69 17.28
C TYR A 19 10.83 2.46 18.55
N ARG A 20 9.82 1.96 19.26
CA ARG A 20 9.49 2.39 20.62
C ARG A 20 9.28 1.18 21.51
N PHE A 21 9.61 1.37 22.78
CA PHE A 21 9.55 0.37 23.80
C PHE A 21 8.76 0.86 25.02
N VAL A 22 8.00 -0.05 25.65
CA VAL A 22 7.40 0.14 26.98
C VAL A 22 7.56 -1.15 27.80
N ASN A 23 8.03 -1.01 29.05
CA ASN A 23 8.08 -2.04 30.09
C ASN A 23 6.94 -1.83 31.09
N PHE A 24 6.04 -2.81 31.25
CA PHE A 24 4.91 -2.65 32.17
C PHE A 24 5.25 -2.98 33.63
N HIS A 25 6.42 -3.56 33.93
CA HIS A 25 6.83 -3.86 35.31
C HIS A 25 7.44 -2.66 36.05
N GLU A 26 7.85 -1.61 35.35
CA GLU A 26 8.46 -0.42 35.96
C GLU A 26 7.80 0.88 35.45
N PRO A 27 6.49 1.10 35.73
CA PRO A 27 5.72 2.23 35.20
C PRO A 27 6.25 3.61 35.63
N GLU A 28 7.02 3.69 36.72
CA GLU A 28 7.53 4.95 37.28
C GLU A 28 8.85 5.43 36.67
N ILE A 29 9.49 4.67 35.78
CA ILE A 29 10.77 5.06 35.19
C ILE A 29 10.54 6.11 34.07
N PRO A 30 11.15 7.30 34.13
CA PRO A 30 11.07 8.31 33.06
C PRO A 30 11.63 7.83 31.70
N GLN A 31 12.42 6.75 31.69
CA GLN A 31 12.92 6.05 30.49
C GLN A 31 11.89 5.13 29.82
N ASN A 32 10.73 4.88 30.44
CA ASN A 32 9.75 3.89 30.01
C ASN A 32 8.96 4.27 28.74
N THR A 33 9.28 5.40 28.12
CA THR A 33 8.69 5.90 26.86
C THR A 33 9.72 6.55 25.93
N GLN A 34 11.01 6.21 26.06
CA GLN A 34 12.05 6.88 25.29
C GLN A 34 12.09 6.46 23.82
N THR A 35 12.11 7.46 22.95
CA THR A 35 12.54 7.29 21.55
C THR A 35 14.05 7.10 21.56
N VAL A 36 14.52 5.94 21.11
CA VAL A 36 15.95 5.66 21.00
C VAL A 36 16.51 6.45 19.83
N SER A 37 17.50 7.28 20.13
CA SER A 37 18.23 8.12 19.16
C SER A 37 19.73 7.88 19.20
N ASN A 38 20.18 7.00 20.10
CA ASN A 38 21.51 6.39 20.09
C ASN A 38 21.47 5.31 19.01
N TRP A 39 21.94 5.64 17.82
CA TRP A 39 22.11 4.70 16.72
C TRP A 39 23.60 4.54 16.46
N PRO A 40 24.07 3.34 16.09
CA PRO A 40 25.48 3.14 15.76
C PRO A 40 25.86 3.87 14.46
N GLY A 41 27.12 4.31 14.38
CA GLY A 41 27.65 5.03 13.22
C GLY A 41 27.85 6.53 13.45
N HIS A 42 28.22 7.25 12.40
CA HIS A 42 28.45 8.69 12.46
C HIS A 42 27.14 9.43 12.25
N CYS A 43 26.33 9.56 13.32
CA CYS A 43 25.31 10.61 13.34
C CYS A 43 26.02 11.94 13.61
N ASN A 44 25.88 12.93 12.73
CA ASN A 44 26.33 14.27 13.07
C ASN A 44 25.56 14.69 14.33
N SER A 45 26.24 15.22 15.34
CA SER A 45 25.69 15.48 16.68
C SER A 45 24.49 16.45 16.71
N THR A 46 24.20 17.11 15.59
CA THR A 46 23.01 17.93 15.33
C THR A 46 21.79 17.14 14.84
N GLU A 47 21.96 15.90 14.37
CA GLU A 47 20.94 15.01 13.82
C GLU A 47 20.56 13.91 14.82
N ARG A 48 20.00 14.28 15.98
CA ARG A 48 19.33 13.32 16.87
C ARG A 48 18.01 12.85 16.25
N SER A 49 18.08 12.06 15.17
CA SER A 49 16.89 11.50 14.54
C SER A 49 16.31 10.38 15.41
N GLY A 50 14.97 10.35 15.51
CA GLY A 50 14.26 9.24 16.15
C GLY A 50 14.34 7.93 15.34
N LYS A 51 14.86 8.00 14.11
CA LYS A 51 14.98 6.88 13.19
C LYS A 51 16.41 6.72 12.67
N VAL A 52 16.70 5.51 12.20
CA VAL A 52 17.93 5.12 11.51
C VAL A 52 17.63 4.85 10.04
N PRO A 53 18.51 5.19 9.07
CA PRO A 53 18.26 4.90 7.66
C PRO A 53 18.03 3.40 7.39
N SER A 54 17.09 3.08 6.52
CA SER A 54 16.81 1.71 6.04
C SER A 54 17.82 1.30 4.95
N LYS A 55 19.10 1.29 5.32
CA LYS A 55 20.23 1.00 4.43
C LYS A 55 21.11 -0.09 4.99
N PHE A 56 21.63 -0.95 4.11
CA PHE A 56 22.53 -2.03 4.46
C PHE A 56 23.67 -2.12 3.45
N ALA A 57 24.91 -2.25 3.90
CA ALA A 57 26.07 -2.44 3.04
C ALA A 57 26.83 -3.67 3.50
N TYR A 58 27.05 -4.62 2.59
CA TYR A 58 27.78 -5.84 2.88
C TYR A 58 29.29 -5.59 2.82
N GLY A 59 30.03 -6.07 3.81
CA GLY A 59 31.46 -5.85 3.90
C GLY A 59 32.22 -6.46 2.71
N ALA A 60 31.77 -7.63 2.25
CA ALA A 60 32.34 -8.33 1.11
C ALA A 60 32.31 -7.53 -0.20
N GLU A 61 31.27 -6.72 -0.45
CA GLU A 61 31.16 -5.88 -1.66
C GLU A 61 31.93 -4.56 -1.55
N ASN A 62 32.24 -4.16 -0.31
CA ASN A 62 32.89 -2.90 0.01
C ASN A 62 34.36 -3.08 0.44
N ASN A 63 34.90 -4.30 0.32
CA ASN A 63 36.25 -4.68 0.75
C ASN A 63 36.55 -4.30 2.22
N VAL A 64 35.57 -4.51 3.11
CA VAL A 64 35.70 -4.30 4.55
C VAL A 64 35.26 -5.54 5.34
N ASP A 65 35.84 -5.74 6.52
CA ASP A 65 35.69 -6.99 7.30
C ASP A 65 34.30 -7.18 7.96
N ARG A 66 33.45 -6.16 7.93
CA ARG A 66 32.14 -6.19 8.58
C ARG A 66 31.06 -5.52 7.74
N ASP A 67 29.84 -5.99 7.88
CA ASP A 67 28.66 -5.34 7.32
C ASP A 67 28.34 -4.05 8.09
N SER A 68 27.79 -3.07 7.37
CA SER A 68 27.36 -1.77 7.88
C SER A 68 25.85 -1.60 7.69
N TRP A 69 25.17 -0.97 8.63
CA TRP A 69 23.74 -0.66 8.53
C TRP A 69 23.44 0.75 9.03
N GLY A 70 22.36 1.36 8.55
CA GLY A 70 21.94 2.67 9.04
C GLY A 70 23.00 3.75 8.82
N PHE A 71 23.38 4.45 9.91
CA PHE A 71 24.41 5.50 9.88
C PHE A 71 25.85 4.95 9.80
N GLU A 72 26.05 3.63 9.87
CA GLU A 72 27.37 3.02 9.62
C GLU A 72 27.69 2.95 8.12
N VAL A 73 26.68 3.06 7.25
CA VAL A 73 26.86 3.06 5.79
C VAL A 73 27.42 4.41 5.35
N SER A 74 28.65 4.42 4.84
CA SER A 74 29.34 5.64 4.39
C SER A 74 28.98 6.03 2.96
N GLU A 75 29.44 7.23 2.54
CA GLU A 75 29.10 7.84 1.25
C GLU A 75 29.54 7.03 0.03
N ASP A 76 30.64 6.31 0.20
CA ASP A 76 31.40 5.58 -0.81
C ASP A 76 31.03 4.10 -0.90
N MET A 77 30.20 3.61 0.02
CA MET A 77 29.79 2.22 0.05
C MET A 77 28.68 1.91 -0.95
N THR A 78 28.84 0.78 -1.65
CA THR A 78 27.74 0.08 -2.31
C THR A 78 26.78 -0.43 -1.25
N SER A 79 25.51 -0.03 -1.33
CA SER A 79 24.51 -0.32 -0.30
C SER A 79 23.14 -0.64 -0.87
N CYS A 80 22.45 -1.59 -0.26
CA CYS A 80 21.03 -1.86 -0.46
C CYS A 80 20.19 -0.75 0.21
N SER A 81 19.22 -0.19 -0.52
CA SER A 81 18.23 0.78 -0.03
C SER A 81 16.84 0.39 -0.51
N TRP A 82 15.78 0.95 0.09
CA TRP A 82 14.37 0.76 -0.32
C TRP A 82 13.88 -0.69 -0.28
N THR A 83 14.50 -1.51 0.56
CA THR A 83 14.25 -2.96 0.71
C THR A 83 12.82 -3.32 1.09
N LYS A 84 12.08 -2.41 1.75
CA LYS A 84 10.67 -2.63 2.08
C LYS A 84 9.81 -2.83 0.82
N LEU A 85 10.10 -2.13 -0.28
CA LEU A 85 9.31 -2.23 -1.52
C LEU A 85 9.44 -3.60 -2.18
N VAL A 86 10.49 -4.34 -1.86
CA VAL A 86 10.82 -5.59 -2.57
C VAL A 86 10.17 -6.81 -1.94
N LEU A 87 9.81 -6.72 -0.66
CA LEU A 87 8.94 -7.72 -0.04
C LEU A 87 7.61 -7.87 -0.80
N GLU A 88 7.09 -6.77 -1.36
CA GLU A 88 5.88 -6.79 -2.18
C GLU A 88 6.13 -7.39 -3.57
N ALA A 89 7.25 -7.05 -4.21
CA ALA A 89 7.56 -7.58 -5.54
C ALA A 89 7.87 -9.09 -5.51
N ASP A 90 8.68 -9.54 -4.55
CA ASP A 90 9.01 -10.96 -4.36
C ASP A 90 7.74 -11.77 -4.04
N ALA A 91 6.85 -11.25 -3.19
CA ALA A 91 5.57 -11.88 -2.86
C ALA A 91 4.65 -12.06 -4.08
N ASN A 92 4.75 -11.16 -5.06
CA ASN A 92 3.98 -11.21 -6.30
C ASN A 92 4.71 -11.94 -7.44
N GLY A 93 5.91 -12.50 -7.18
CA GLY A 93 6.72 -13.17 -8.20
C GLY A 93 7.18 -12.24 -9.32
N LEU A 94 7.25 -10.94 -9.04
CA LEU A 94 7.74 -9.92 -9.97
C LEU A 94 9.25 -9.80 -9.80
N GLU A 95 10.01 -10.11 -10.86
CA GLU A 95 11.40 -9.66 -10.92
C GLU A 95 11.38 -8.13 -11.03
N LEU A 96 11.80 -7.44 -9.97
CA LEU A 96 12.09 -6.01 -10.08
C LEU A 96 13.29 -5.86 -11.03
N GLY A 97 12.99 -5.45 -12.25
CA GLY A 97 14.02 -5.06 -13.20
C GLY A 97 14.82 -3.90 -12.63
N GLN A 98 16.14 -3.92 -12.82
CA GLN A 98 17.05 -2.83 -12.45
C GLN A 98 16.53 -1.45 -12.92
N GLY A 99 15.83 -1.40 -14.06
CA GLY A 99 15.29 -0.15 -14.63
C GLY A 99 14.06 0.47 -13.94
N ASP A 100 13.22 -0.29 -13.23
CA ASP A 100 11.95 0.24 -12.67
C ASP A 100 12.13 1.05 -11.38
N LEU A 101 13.27 0.88 -10.70
CA LEU A 101 13.62 1.61 -9.48
C LEU A 101 14.77 2.61 -9.68
N GLY A 102 15.35 2.64 -10.90
CA GLY A 102 16.64 3.24 -11.25
C GLY A 102 17.76 2.22 -11.07
N ASP A 103 18.55 1.99 -12.12
CA ASP A 103 19.51 0.88 -12.29
C ASP A 103 20.53 0.70 -11.14
N ASP A 104 20.68 1.71 -10.27
CA ASP A 104 21.65 1.74 -9.17
C ASP A 104 21.02 1.91 -7.77
N VAL A 105 19.68 1.89 -7.65
CA VAL A 105 19.03 2.25 -6.38
C VAL A 105 18.60 1.05 -5.53
N PHE A 106 18.17 -0.03 -6.16
CA PHE A 106 17.90 -1.29 -5.49
C PHE A 106 19.00 -2.31 -5.77
N HIS A 107 20.12 -2.18 -5.05
CA HIS A 107 21.23 -3.14 -5.11
C HIS A 107 20.94 -4.35 -4.22
N VAL A 108 20.96 -5.55 -4.79
CA VAL A 108 21.00 -6.82 -4.05
C VAL A 108 22.29 -7.54 -4.43
N PRO A 109 23.14 -7.93 -3.46
CA PRO A 109 24.40 -8.59 -3.76
C PRO A 109 24.19 -9.89 -4.54
N GLY A 110 25.14 -10.22 -5.41
CA GLY A 110 25.12 -11.47 -6.17
C GLY A 110 24.93 -12.69 -5.25
N GLY A 111 23.88 -13.48 -5.51
CA GLY A 111 23.55 -14.69 -4.73
C GLY A 111 22.69 -14.46 -3.48
N LYS A 112 22.24 -13.22 -3.21
CA LYS A 112 21.23 -12.93 -2.19
C LYS A 112 19.87 -12.63 -2.83
N GLN A 113 18.82 -12.83 -2.04
CA GLN A 113 17.46 -12.42 -2.34
C GLN A 113 17.11 -11.20 -1.47
N ALA A 114 16.09 -10.42 -1.86
CA ALA A 114 15.78 -9.17 -1.17
C ALA A 114 15.26 -9.39 0.27
N ASP A 115 14.48 -10.46 0.47
CA ASP A 115 14.07 -10.95 1.78
C ASP A 115 15.26 -11.13 2.75
N SER A 116 16.40 -11.57 2.22
CA SER A 116 17.63 -11.80 2.98
C SER A 116 18.24 -10.49 3.44
N VAL A 117 18.15 -9.41 2.64
CA VAL A 117 18.62 -8.08 3.05
C VAL A 117 17.73 -7.52 4.16
N VAL A 118 16.41 -7.68 4.05
CA VAL A 118 15.47 -7.28 5.11
C VAL A 118 15.78 -8.04 6.41
N ARG A 119 15.91 -9.37 6.33
CA ARG A 119 16.28 -10.22 7.47
C ARG A 119 17.61 -9.80 8.10
N ASP A 120 18.64 -9.57 7.29
CA ASP A 120 19.98 -9.20 7.78
C ASP A 120 19.95 -7.81 8.46
N TYR A 121 19.19 -6.85 7.93
CA TYR A 121 18.95 -5.57 8.59
C TYR A 121 18.19 -5.74 9.91
N LEU A 122 17.09 -6.50 9.90
CA LEU A 122 16.28 -6.76 11.10
C LEU A 122 17.11 -7.45 12.18
N ARG A 123 18.07 -8.31 11.82
CA ARG A 123 18.98 -8.93 12.78
C ARG A 123 19.87 -7.90 13.46
N ARG A 124 20.42 -6.94 12.71
CA ARG A 124 21.20 -5.82 13.29
C ARG A 124 20.33 -4.94 14.19
N LEU A 125 19.08 -4.68 13.78
CA LEU A 125 18.12 -3.95 14.60
C LEU A 125 17.80 -4.69 15.91
N HIS A 126 17.54 -5.99 15.82
CA HIS A 126 17.30 -6.86 16.98
C HIS A 126 18.48 -6.80 17.96
N ASP A 127 19.70 -7.06 17.48
CA ASP A 127 20.91 -7.01 18.31
C ASP A 127 21.10 -5.62 18.95
N HIS A 128 20.83 -4.56 18.19
CA HIS A 128 20.88 -3.20 18.70
C HIS A 128 19.87 -2.95 19.82
N ILE A 129 18.60 -3.34 19.63
CA ILE A 129 17.54 -3.22 20.63
C ILE A 129 17.96 -3.92 21.92
N TRP A 130 18.37 -5.19 21.84
CA TRP A 130 18.76 -5.98 23.01
C TRP A 130 20.07 -5.53 23.66
N SER A 131 20.90 -4.76 22.95
CA SER A 131 22.09 -4.13 23.53
C SER A 131 21.80 -2.86 24.35
N GLN A 132 20.57 -2.30 24.29
CA GLN A 132 20.22 -1.11 25.06
C GLN A 132 19.95 -1.44 26.53
N GLU A 133 20.32 -0.53 27.43
CA GLU A 133 20.18 -0.67 28.89
C GLU A 133 18.78 -1.07 29.39
N PRO A 134 17.63 -0.56 28.87
CA PRO A 134 16.33 -1.06 29.32
C PRO A 134 16.17 -2.56 29.08
N PHE A 135 16.68 -3.10 27.98
CA PHE A 135 16.53 -4.53 27.65
C PHE A 135 17.52 -5.43 28.37
N LYS A 136 18.74 -4.96 28.65
CA LYS A 136 19.69 -5.69 29.49
C LYS A 136 19.14 -5.94 30.90
N ALA A 137 18.36 -5.01 31.44
CA ALA A 137 17.77 -5.09 32.78
C ALA A 137 16.52 -5.99 32.84
N ILE A 138 15.89 -6.27 31.69
CA ILE A 138 14.59 -6.95 31.57
C ILE A 138 14.70 -8.49 31.62
N GLY A 139 15.88 -9.08 31.41
CA GLY A 139 16.06 -10.54 31.48
C GLY A 139 15.19 -11.31 30.49
N ASN A 140 14.57 -12.42 30.92
CA ASN A 140 13.73 -13.30 30.08
C ASN A 140 12.23 -12.88 30.06
N LEU A 141 11.92 -11.59 30.06
CA LEU A 141 10.52 -11.15 29.98
C LEU A 141 9.91 -11.48 28.61
N GLU A 142 8.62 -11.78 28.62
CA GLU A 142 7.82 -11.99 27.43
C GLU A 142 7.57 -10.63 26.76
N VAL A 143 8.10 -10.46 25.54
CA VAL A 143 8.00 -9.23 24.76
C VAL A 143 7.01 -9.44 23.62
N GLU A 144 6.04 -8.54 23.51
CA GLU A 144 5.17 -8.42 22.33
C GLU A 144 5.79 -7.46 21.31
N TYR A 145 5.85 -7.88 20.05
CA TYR A 145 6.40 -7.11 18.95
C TYR A 145 5.30 -6.66 18.00
N ILE A 146 5.19 -5.35 17.77
CA ILE A 146 4.30 -4.79 16.76
C ILE A 146 5.15 -4.34 15.58
N PHE A 147 4.98 -4.93 14.40
CA PHE A 147 5.63 -4.48 13.17
C PHE A 147 4.63 -3.74 12.29
N THR A 148 4.98 -2.54 11.83
CA THR A 148 4.07 -1.76 10.99
C THR A 148 4.32 -1.97 9.50
N VAL A 149 3.22 -2.11 8.75
CA VAL A 149 3.21 -2.33 7.30
C VAL A 149 2.27 -1.35 6.60
N PRO A 150 2.53 -0.98 5.33
CA PRO A 150 1.58 -0.22 4.54
C PRO A 150 0.24 -0.95 4.42
N ALA A 151 -0.85 -0.22 4.26
CA ALA A 151 -2.17 -0.85 4.14
C ALA A 151 -2.33 -1.69 2.87
N SER A 152 -1.56 -1.38 1.82
CA SER A 152 -1.57 -2.13 0.56
C SER A 152 -0.76 -3.42 0.59
N PHE A 153 -0.01 -3.71 1.68
CA PHE A 153 0.85 -4.88 1.73
C PHE A 153 0.05 -6.16 1.53
N SER A 154 0.38 -6.91 0.49
CA SER A 154 -0.26 -8.19 0.20
C SER A 154 -0.03 -9.18 1.33
N ARG A 155 -0.88 -10.22 1.42
CA ARG A 155 -0.67 -11.27 2.42
C ARG A 155 0.69 -11.96 2.26
N GLY A 156 1.19 -12.09 1.03
CA GLY A 156 2.54 -12.59 0.78
C GLY A 156 3.61 -11.68 1.39
N ALA A 157 3.54 -10.37 1.18
CA ALA A 157 4.48 -9.40 1.74
C ALA A 157 4.42 -9.33 3.28
N GLN A 158 3.22 -9.43 3.86
CA GLN A 158 3.02 -9.55 5.31
C GLN A 158 3.70 -10.80 5.88
N LEU A 159 3.49 -11.97 5.26
CA LEU A 159 4.11 -13.23 5.67
C LEU A 159 5.65 -13.17 5.51
N ALA A 160 6.14 -12.55 4.44
CA ALA A 160 7.57 -12.33 4.23
C ALA A 160 8.18 -11.43 5.31
N MET A 161 7.50 -10.35 5.72
CA MET A 161 7.92 -9.50 6.83
C MET A 161 8.01 -10.29 8.15
N VAL A 162 6.97 -11.07 8.47
CA VAL A 162 6.94 -11.91 9.69
C VAL A 162 8.06 -12.96 9.66
N ALA A 163 8.27 -13.62 8.52
CA ALA A 163 9.35 -14.59 8.35
C ALA A 163 10.73 -13.95 8.52
N ALA A 164 10.96 -12.78 7.89
CA ALA A 164 12.22 -12.05 8.02
C ALA A 164 12.49 -11.59 9.47
N ALA A 165 11.46 -11.11 10.17
CA ALA A 165 11.57 -10.74 11.58
C ALA A 165 11.86 -11.98 12.45
N LYS A 166 11.15 -13.08 12.24
CA LYS A 166 11.41 -14.34 12.94
C LYS A 166 12.85 -14.81 12.76
N ASP A 167 13.34 -14.87 11.53
CA ASP A 167 14.69 -15.31 11.20
C ASP A 167 15.78 -14.33 11.69
N ALA A 168 15.41 -13.08 11.96
CA ALA A 168 16.26 -12.07 12.56
C ALA A 168 16.40 -12.23 14.10
N GLY A 169 15.61 -13.10 14.73
CA GLY A 169 15.69 -13.38 16.17
C GLY A 169 14.50 -12.88 16.99
N PHE A 170 13.55 -12.18 16.37
CA PHE A 170 12.31 -11.78 17.03
C PHE A 170 11.45 -13.02 17.35
N SER A 171 10.92 -13.14 18.58
CA SER A 171 10.29 -14.38 19.06
C SER A 171 8.96 -14.68 18.35
N GLU A 172 8.88 -15.86 17.72
CA GLU A 172 7.84 -16.32 16.79
C GLU A 172 6.38 -16.24 17.29
N GLY A 173 6.12 -16.33 18.59
CA GLY A 173 4.77 -16.32 19.15
C GLY A 173 4.17 -14.93 19.40
N ASN A 174 4.96 -13.87 19.23
CA ASN A 174 4.64 -12.55 19.74
C ASN A 174 4.78 -11.44 18.68
N ILE A 175 4.84 -11.76 17.39
CA ILE A 175 4.93 -10.78 16.31
C ILE A 175 3.53 -10.51 15.75
N ASN A 176 3.02 -9.30 15.98
CA ASN A 176 1.77 -8.81 15.44
C ASN A 176 2.04 -7.75 14.37
N LEU A 177 1.27 -7.77 13.29
CA LEU A 177 1.30 -6.70 12.28
C LEU A 177 0.25 -5.64 12.59
N LEU A 178 0.55 -4.39 12.25
CA LEU A 178 -0.37 -3.27 12.35
C LEU A 178 -0.20 -2.39 11.11
N THR A 179 -1.28 -1.88 10.53
CA THR A 179 -1.09 -0.94 9.41
C THR A 179 -0.51 0.39 9.91
N GLU A 180 0.32 1.04 9.10
CA GLU A 180 0.94 2.33 9.45
C GLU A 180 -0.11 3.39 9.81
N SER A 181 -1.19 3.47 9.04
CA SER A 181 -2.28 4.43 9.30
C SER A 181 -3.06 4.14 10.60
N GLU A 182 -3.26 2.86 10.97
CA GLU A 182 -3.87 2.49 12.24
C GLU A 182 -2.93 2.78 13.42
N ALA A 183 -1.63 2.58 13.24
CA ALA A 183 -0.64 2.99 14.22
C ALA A 183 -0.72 4.51 14.44
N VAL A 184 -0.77 5.32 13.38
CA VAL A 184 -0.96 6.78 13.52
C VAL A 184 -2.27 7.12 14.23
N ALA A 185 -3.37 6.41 13.95
CA ALA A 185 -4.61 6.57 14.71
C ALA A 185 -4.38 6.29 16.21
N GLY A 186 -3.68 5.20 16.54
CA GLY A 186 -3.18 4.90 17.90
C GLY A 186 -2.47 6.08 18.57
N TYR A 187 -1.57 6.71 17.83
CA TYR A 187 -0.82 7.88 18.29
C TYR A 187 -1.70 9.12 18.53
N VAL A 188 -2.71 9.33 17.69
CA VAL A 188 -3.70 10.41 17.86
C VAL A 188 -4.40 10.28 19.22
N PHE A 189 -4.75 9.05 19.63
CA PHE A 189 -5.30 8.80 20.96
C PHE A 189 -4.28 9.02 22.08
N GLU A 190 -3.05 8.50 21.94
CA GLU A 190 -1.96 8.67 22.93
C GLU A 190 -1.77 10.15 23.30
N ARG A 191 -1.81 11.02 22.28
CA ARG A 191 -1.50 12.45 22.43
C ARG A 191 -2.73 13.33 22.64
N GLY A 192 -3.94 12.80 22.47
CA GLY A 192 -5.17 13.58 22.52
C GLY A 192 -5.21 14.67 21.43
N LEU A 193 -4.73 14.39 20.22
CA LEU A 193 -4.68 15.39 19.13
C LEU A 193 -6.08 15.85 18.70
N LEU A 194 -7.09 15.01 18.92
CA LEU A 194 -8.50 15.27 18.61
C LEU A 194 -9.32 15.65 19.85
N LYS A 195 -8.77 16.48 20.75
CA LYS A 195 -9.46 16.88 22.00
C LYS A 195 -10.84 17.54 21.81
N ASP A 196 -11.02 18.19 20.65
CA ASP A 196 -12.22 18.97 20.32
C ASP A 196 -13.21 18.23 19.42
N ILE A 197 -12.89 16.99 18.99
CA ILE A 197 -13.78 16.18 18.14
C ILE A 197 -15.05 15.79 18.89
N LYS A 198 -16.18 15.72 18.19
CA LYS A 198 -17.47 15.28 18.71
C LYS A 198 -17.86 13.93 18.12
N ALA A 199 -18.73 13.21 18.83
CA ALA A 199 -19.30 11.98 18.30
C ALA A 199 -20.08 12.28 16.99
N GLY A 200 -19.89 11.44 15.98
CA GLY A 200 -20.42 11.60 14.63
C GLY A 200 -19.52 12.41 13.68
N GLU A 201 -18.53 13.14 14.19
CA GLU A 201 -17.55 13.82 13.34
C GLU A 201 -16.53 12.83 12.81
N LYS A 202 -16.03 13.12 11.60
CA LYS A 202 -15.13 12.28 10.84
C LYS A 202 -13.73 12.86 10.84
N VAL A 203 -12.75 11.98 10.95
CA VAL A 203 -11.32 12.29 10.86
C VAL A 203 -10.68 11.42 9.79
N MET A 204 -9.78 12.02 9.03
CA MET A 204 -8.87 11.31 8.15
C MET A 204 -7.45 11.33 8.72
N ILE A 205 -6.80 10.19 8.68
CA ILE A 205 -5.40 10.02 9.03
C ILE A 205 -4.62 9.92 7.72
N VAL A 206 -3.58 10.74 7.58
CA VAL A 206 -2.75 10.85 6.38
C VAL A 206 -1.29 10.64 6.80
N ASP A 207 -0.76 9.46 6.54
CA ASP A 207 0.65 9.14 6.78
C ASP A 207 1.45 9.31 5.49
N LEU A 208 2.36 10.28 5.45
CA LEU A 208 3.22 10.56 4.29
C LEU A 208 4.63 10.02 4.59
N GLY A 209 4.87 8.80 4.17
CA GLY A 209 6.12 8.07 4.34
C GLY A 209 7.17 8.36 3.27
N GLY A 210 8.29 7.66 3.36
CA GLY A 210 9.40 7.80 2.41
C GLY A 210 9.08 7.24 1.03
N GLY A 211 8.46 6.06 0.96
CA GLY A 211 8.10 5.41 -0.31
C GLY A 211 6.59 5.22 -0.52
N THR A 212 5.81 5.25 0.55
CA THR A 212 4.36 5.08 0.52
C THR A 212 3.68 6.23 1.24
N SER A 213 2.47 6.54 0.81
CA SER A 213 1.55 7.42 1.52
C SER A 213 0.27 6.62 1.80
N ASP A 214 -0.13 6.58 3.06
CA ASP A 214 -1.23 5.77 3.56
C ASP A 214 -2.34 6.68 4.13
N VAL A 215 -3.58 6.45 3.71
CA VAL A 215 -4.73 7.27 4.10
C VAL A 215 -5.86 6.38 4.58
N SER A 216 -6.38 6.70 5.77
CA SER A 216 -7.56 6.05 6.34
C SER A 216 -8.55 7.07 6.89
N SER A 217 -9.83 6.69 6.93
CA SER A 217 -10.90 7.55 7.40
C SER A 217 -11.71 6.88 8.50
N TYR A 218 -12.10 7.67 9.50
CA TYR A 218 -12.79 7.20 10.69
C TYR A 218 -13.90 8.15 11.09
N VAL A 219 -14.90 7.64 11.81
CA VAL A 219 -15.92 8.41 12.51
C VAL A 219 -15.76 8.22 14.01
N ALA A 220 -15.84 9.30 14.78
CA ALA A 220 -15.82 9.24 16.23
C ALA A 220 -17.16 8.70 16.75
N LEU A 221 -17.14 7.52 17.38
CA LEU A 221 -18.31 6.97 18.07
C LEU A 221 -18.50 7.61 19.44
N ARG A 222 -17.39 7.90 20.11
CA ARG A 222 -17.36 8.57 21.41
C ARG A 222 -16.25 9.61 21.39
N ALA A 223 -16.56 10.79 21.89
CA ALA A 223 -15.61 11.90 22.07
C ALA A 223 -15.25 12.06 23.55
N GLN A 224 -14.00 12.47 23.84
CA GLN A 224 -13.43 12.73 25.17
C GLN A 224 -13.52 11.55 26.17
N ASN A 225 -12.53 11.39 27.06
CA ASN A 225 -12.51 10.34 28.10
C ASN A 225 -12.87 8.93 27.57
N GLY A 226 -12.06 8.43 26.63
CA GLY A 226 -12.31 7.17 25.92
C GLY A 226 -12.77 7.40 24.47
N LEU A 227 -12.00 8.21 23.73
CA LEU A 227 -12.18 8.43 22.29
C LEU A 227 -12.21 7.06 21.60
N GLN A 228 -13.25 6.78 20.85
CA GLN A 228 -13.42 5.52 20.11
C GLN A 228 -13.73 5.85 18.66
N LEU A 229 -12.89 5.36 17.76
CA LEU A 229 -13.03 5.56 16.33
C LEU A 229 -13.56 4.29 15.68
N GLN A 230 -14.51 4.45 14.77
CA GLN A 230 -14.94 3.42 13.83
C GLN A 230 -14.36 3.74 12.46
N GLN A 231 -13.75 2.76 11.82
CA GLN A 231 -13.26 2.91 10.47
C GLN A 231 -14.41 3.03 9.46
N LEU A 232 -14.33 4.01 8.55
CA LEU A 232 -15.35 4.27 7.53
C LEU A 232 -15.07 3.53 6.22
N SER A 233 -13.79 3.46 5.84
CA SER A 233 -13.33 2.81 4.61
C SER A 233 -12.05 2.03 4.90
N ALA A 234 -11.79 0.98 4.12
CA ALA A 234 -10.48 0.31 4.14
C ALA A 234 -9.36 1.37 3.96
N PRO A 235 -8.23 1.24 4.67
CA PRO A 235 -7.13 2.15 4.47
C PRO A 235 -6.59 1.94 3.06
N GLN A 236 -6.15 3.01 2.40
CA GLN A 236 -5.54 2.93 1.09
C GLN A 236 -4.09 3.39 1.17
N SER A 237 -3.24 2.85 0.31
CA SER A 237 -1.85 3.25 0.17
C SER A 237 -1.52 3.49 -1.30
N ARG A 238 -0.66 4.48 -1.56
CA ARG A 238 -0.06 4.74 -2.89
C ARG A 238 1.46 4.77 -2.76
N ASN A 239 2.16 4.32 -3.79
CA ASN A 239 3.63 4.34 -3.88
C ASN A 239 4.18 5.75 -4.21
N ILE A 240 3.78 6.72 -3.39
CA ILE A 240 4.19 8.12 -3.49
C ILE A 240 4.69 8.61 -2.13
N GLY A 241 5.83 9.30 -2.12
CA GLY A 241 6.41 9.85 -0.90
C GLY A 241 7.68 10.66 -1.15
N GLY A 242 8.54 10.73 -0.14
CA GLY A 242 9.79 11.50 -0.19
C GLY A 242 10.77 11.02 -1.27
N ILE A 243 10.74 9.75 -1.64
CA ILE A 243 11.56 9.16 -2.71
C ILE A 243 11.17 9.75 -4.07
N ASN A 244 9.90 10.06 -4.31
CA ASN A 244 9.47 10.64 -5.59
C ASN A 244 10.02 12.07 -5.76
N ILE A 245 10.16 12.82 -4.66
CA ILE A 245 10.84 14.13 -4.65
C ILE A 245 12.32 13.93 -5.01
N ASP A 246 12.97 12.93 -4.41
CA ASP A 246 14.37 12.60 -4.69
C ASP A 246 14.57 12.17 -6.16
N ARG A 247 13.62 11.40 -6.73
CA ARG A 247 13.63 10.98 -8.14
C ARG A 247 13.44 12.16 -9.10
N ASN A 248 12.50 13.06 -8.81
CA ASN A 248 12.30 14.26 -9.64
C ASN A 248 13.57 15.13 -9.68
N PHE A 249 14.31 15.19 -8.57
CA PHE A 249 15.61 15.86 -8.55
C PHE A 249 16.64 15.16 -9.44
N SER A 250 16.78 13.82 -9.35
CA SER A 250 17.66 13.07 -10.25
C SER A 250 17.28 13.23 -11.72
N SER A 251 15.99 13.20 -12.06
CA SER A 251 15.52 13.47 -13.43
C SER A 251 15.87 14.88 -13.90
N LEU A 252 15.71 15.89 -13.03
CA LEU A 252 16.11 17.26 -13.35
C LEU A 252 17.61 17.37 -13.67
N LEU A 253 18.47 16.63 -12.96
CA LEU A 253 19.91 16.62 -13.23
C LEU A 253 20.23 15.88 -14.53
N THR A 254 19.56 14.75 -14.78
CA THR A 254 19.69 13.96 -16.01
C THR A 254 19.35 14.83 -17.23
N ASP A 255 18.21 15.52 -17.21
CA ASP A 255 17.76 16.39 -18.30
C ASP A 255 18.73 17.55 -18.61
N ARG A 256 19.48 18.00 -17.60
CA ARG A 256 20.37 19.17 -17.71
C ARG A 256 21.80 18.83 -18.06
N PHE A 257 22.29 17.70 -17.56
CA PHE A 257 23.73 17.43 -17.49
C PHE A 257 24.11 16.10 -18.14
N ASP A 258 23.18 15.42 -18.81
CA ASP A 258 23.54 14.26 -19.61
C ASP A 258 24.27 14.65 -20.91
N PRO A 259 25.27 13.85 -21.32
CA PRO A 259 25.63 12.53 -20.77
C PRO A 259 26.54 12.57 -19.53
N GLU A 260 27.14 13.70 -19.17
CA GLU A 260 28.13 13.78 -18.09
C GLU A 260 27.59 13.28 -16.75
N PHE A 261 26.34 13.59 -16.40
CA PHE A 261 25.69 13.10 -15.18
C PHE A 261 25.40 11.60 -15.24
N GLY A 262 24.79 11.11 -16.31
CA GLY A 262 24.50 9.69 -16.50
C GLY A 262 25.73 8.77 -16.53
N THR A 263 26.93 9.30 -16.81
CA THR A 263 28.19 8.53 -16.73
C THR A 263 28.80 8.47 -15.32
N LEU A 264 28.26 9.19 -14.36
CA LEU A 264 28.77 9.18 -12.99
C LEU A 264 28.43 7.86 -12.28
N PRO A 265 29.37 7.29 -11.50
CA PRO A 265 29.12 6.08 -10.74
C PRO A 265 28.08 6.31 -9.62
N SER A 266 27.38 5.24 -9.24
CA SER A 266 26.32 5.24 -8.23
C SER A 266 26.73 5.76 -6.85
N ASN A 267 27.99 5.63 -6.44
CA ASN A 267 28.48 6.23 -5.19
C ASN A 267 28.50 7.78 -5.22
N ARG A 268 28.35 8.40 -6.40
CA ARG A 268 28.27 9.85 -6.60
C ARG A 268 26.86 10.39 -6.84
N THR A 269 25.95 9.55 -7.32
CA THR A 269 24.58 9.95 -7.73
C THR A 269 23.47 9.20 -6.98
N GLY A 270 23.75 8.00 -6.48
CA GLY A 270 22.80 7.14 -5.79
C GLY A 270 22.39 7.64 -4.39
N PRO A 271 21.47 6.94 -3.71
CA PRO A 271 20.85 7.41 -2.46
C PRO A 271 21.82 7.63 -1.29
N SER A 272 22.98 6.97 -1.32
CA SER A 272 24.03 7.09 -0.30
C SER A 272 25.12 8.11 -0.68
N SER A 273 25.04 8.70 -1.87
CA SER A 273 25.99 9.69 -2.35
C SER A 273 25.93 11.01 -1.57
N ARG A 274 27.02 11.77 -1.65
CA ARG A 274 27.10 13.12 -1.10
C ARG A 274 26.06 14.06 -1.70
N LEU A 275 25.79 13.93 -3.00
CA LEU A 275 24.79 14.69 -3.72
C LEU A 275 23.42 14.57 -3.04
N MET A 276 22.96 13.33 -2.82
CA MET A 276 21.65 13.08 -2.24
C MET A 276 21.57 13.44 -0.76
N ARG A 277 22.68 13.31 0.00
CA ARG A 277 22.74 13.80 1.39
C ARG A 277 22.60 15.33 1.48
N GLU A 278 23.34 16.07 0.66
CA GLU A 278 23.27 17.54 0.65
C GLU A 278 21.90 18.01 0.16
N PHE A 279 21.34 17.36 -0.88
CA PHE A 279 19.98 17.62 -1.34
C PHE A 279 18.96 17.38 -0.22
N ALA A 280 19.03 16.25 0.48
CA ALA A 280 18.14 15.96 1.61
C ALA A 280 18.31 16.92 2.80
N ARG A 281 19.49 17.54 2.97
CA ARG A 281 19.68 18.62 3.95
C ARG A 281 18.90 19.86 3.53
N HIS A 282 19.09 20.35 2.30
CA HIS A 282 18.35 21.51 1.80
C HIS A 282 16.83 21.26 1.76
N LYS A 283 16.42 20.04 1.40
CA LYS A 283 15.01 19.60 1.41
C LYS A 283 14.33 19.80 2.77
N ARG A 284 15.07 19.67 3.89
CA ARG A 284 14.55 19.82 5.26
C ARG A 284 14.34 21.28 5.69
N ASP A 285 15.00 22.23 5.02
CA ASP A 285 15.00 23.64 5.41
C ASP A 285 14.15 24.51 4.47
N ILE A 286 13.86 24.04 3.26
CA ILE A 286 13.19 24.81 2.20
C ILE A 286 11.67 24.97 2.38
N THR A 287 11.15 26.14 1.99
CA THR A 287 9.71 26.47 1.88
C THR A 287 9.38 27.11 0.52
N ASP A 288 8.11 27.08 0.07
CA ASP A 288 7.70 27.78 -1.16
C ASP A 288 7.73 29.31 -0.99
N GLY A 289 7.61 29.78 0.27
CA GLY A 289 7.65 31.20 0.63
C GLY A 289 9.04 31.83 0.65
N ASP A 290 10.11 31.05 0.45
CA ASP A 290 11.48 31.57 0.40
C ASP A 290 11.65 32.54 -0.78
N ARG A 291 12.46 33.58 -0.56
CA ARG A 291 12.52 34.74 -1.47
C ARG A 291 12.99 34.30 -2.86
N ASN A 292 12.24 34.70 -3.90
CA ASN A 292 12.67 34.60 -5.29
C ASN A 292 14.06 35.25 -5.45
N GLY A 293 15.11 34.44 -5.48
CA GLY A 293 16.51 34.89 -5.53
C GLY A 293 17.49 34.04 -4.72
N GLU A 294 17.03 33.20 -3.78
CA GLU A 294 17.92 32.23 -3.13
C GLU A 294 18.35 31.13 -4.10
N GLN A 295 19.65 30.88 -4.16
CA GLN A 295 20.27 29.83 -4.95
C GLN A 295 20.93 28.84 -4.01
N PHE A 296 20.56 27.58 -4.17
CA PHE A 296 21.15 26.48 -3.41
C PHE A 296 22.25 25.86 -4.24
N ARG A 297 23.38 25.56 -3.61
CA ARG A 297 24.54 25.02 -4.31
C ARG A 297 24.91 23.66 -3.75
N ILE A 298 25.07 22.67 -4.63
CA ILE A 298 25.51 21.34 -4.25
C ILE A 298 26.74 20.97 -5.07
N ARG A 299 27.86 20.71 -4.39
CA ARG A 299 29.11 20.33 -5.04
C ARG A 299 28.98 18.97 -5.73
N LEU A 300 29.15 18.96 -7.05
CA LEU A 300 29.23 17.76 -7.88
C LEU A 300 30.22 18.00 -9.03
N PRO A 301 31.49 17.56 -8.91
CA PRO A 301 32.48 17.69 -9.97
C PRO A 301 32.12 16.91 -11.24
N MET A 302 31.83 17.62 -12.32
CA MET A 302 31.50 17.04 -13.62
C MET A 302 32.45 17.59 -14.68
N GLY A 303 32.81 16.77 -15.66
CA GLY A 303 33.69 17.15 -16.76
C GLY A 303 32.99 17.94 -17.86
N ILE A 304 32.03 18.80 -17.51
CA ILE A 304 31.18 19.50 -18.48
C ILE A 304 31.98 20.60 -19.18
N VAL A 305 31.92 20.62 -20.51
CA VAL A 305 32.51 21.66 -21.35
C VAL A 305 31.45 22.73 -21.61
N ASP A 306 31.71 23.97 -21.21
CA ASP A 306 30.84 25.15 -21.40
C ASP A 306 29.39 24.97 -20.87
N PRO A 307 29.21 24.74 -19.56
CA PRO A 307 27.88 24.54 -19.00
C PRO A 307 27.08 25.83 -18.96
N ASN A 308 25.75 25.70 -18.91
CA ASN A 308 24.88 26.82 -18.62
C ASN A 308 25.17 27.38 -17.19
N PRO A 309 25.65 28.64 -17.06
CA PRO A 309 26.06 29.21 -15.78
C PRO A 309 24.89 29.45 -14.82
N LEU A 310 23.63 29.32 -15.28
CA LEU A 310 22.45 29.34 -14.41
C LEU A 310 22.26 28.04 -13.63
N HIS A 311 22.88 26.94 -14.07
CA HIS A 311 22.67 25.61 -13.52
C HIS A 311 23.94 24.97 -12.98
N TYR A 312 25.11 25.40 -13.45
CA TYR A 312 26.39 24.86 -12.99
C TYR A 312 27.47 25.93 -12.89
N ASP A 313 28.14 25.96 -11.74
CA ASP A 313 29.32 26.77 -11.49
C ASP A 313 30.58 25.92 -11.73
N VAL A 314 31.30 26.20 -12.82
CA VAL A 314 32.52 25.47 -13.21
C VAL A 314 33.64 25.67 -12.20
N ASP A 315 33.79 26.89 -11.69
CA ASP A 315 34.92 27.26 -10.85
C ASP A 315 34.88 26.51 -9.51
N TYR A 316 33.67 26.31 -8.97
CA TYR A 316 33.46 25.59 -7.71
C TYR A 316 33.00 24.14 -7.89
N SER A 317 32.68 23.74 -9.13
CA SER A 317 32.11 22.44 -9.45
C SER A 317 30.78 22.19 -8.71
N GLU A 318 29.87 23.16 -8.76
CA GLU A 318 28.61 23.16 -8.01
C GLU A 318 27.39 23.23 -8.92
N ILE A 319 26.40 22.39 -8.66
CA ILE A 319 25.06 22.52 -9.23
C ILE A 319 24.35 23.67 -8.54
N ILE A 320 23.72 24.54 -9.32
CA ILE A 320 22.88 25.65 -8.84
C ILE A 320 21.41 25.22 -8.97
N ILE A 321 20.69 25.25 -7.85
CA ILE A 321 19.27 24.90 -7.75
C ILE A 321 18.48 26.17 -7.43
N SER A 322 17.57 26.54 -8.33
CA SER A 322 16.68 27.69 -8.18
C SER A 322 15.40 27.34 -7.42
N MET A 323 14.62 28.35 -7.03
CA MET A 323 13.28 28.12 -6.46
C MET A 323 12.31 27.46 -7.45
N ASP A 324 12.45 27.72 -8.75
CA ASP A 324 11.62 27.07 -9.77
C ASP A 324 12.00 25.60 -9.92
N ASP A 325 13.26 25.24 -9.67
CA ASP A 325 13.72 23.85 -9.62
C ASP A 325 13.10 23.12 -8.43
N TRP A 326 13.13 23.74 -7.25
CA TRP A 326 12.46 23.19 -6.07
C TRP A 326 10.96 22.99 -6.30
N ARG A 327 10.28 23.94 -6.95
CA ARG A 327 8.87 23.80 -7.35
C ARG A 327 8.66 22.65 -8.33
N ALA A 328 9.52 22.53 -9.34
CA ALA A 328 9.46 21.44 -10.32
C ALA A 328 9.64 20.06 -9.67
N VAL A 329 10.46 20.00 -8.63
CA VAL A 329 10.74 18.77 -7.89
C VAL A 329 9.62 18.40 -6.90
N PHE A 330 9.09 19.36 -6.15
CA PHE A 330 8.07 19.13 -5.12
C PHE A 330 6.63 19.08 -5.66
N ASN A 331 6.23 20.04 -6.50
CA ASN A 331 4.81 20.26 -6.82
C ASN A 331 4.12 19.07 -7.49
N PRO A 332 4.75 18.32 -8.42
CA PRO A 332 4.13 17.13 -8.99
C PRO A 332 3.74 16.10 -7.92
N VAL A 333 4.65 15.84 -6.97
CA VAL A 333 4.44 14.88 -5.87
C VAL A 333 3.34 15.38 -4.92
N LEU A 334 3.39 16.64 -4.51
CA LEU A 334 2.38 17.23 -3.61
C LEU A 334 0.98 17.23 -4.23
N LYS A 335 0.90 17.47 -5.55
CA LYS A 335 -0.37 17.46 -6.29
C LYS A 335 -0.97 16.05 -6.34
N GLU A 336 -0.17 15.04 -6.63
CA GLU A 336 -0.65 13.65 -6.68
C GLU A 336 -1.09 13.15 -5.29
N ILE A 337 -0.37 13.52 -4.22
CA ILE A 337 -0.80 13.25 -2.83
C ILE A 337 -2.12 13.98 -2.53
N LEU A 338 -2.29 15.23 -2.97
CA LEU A 338 -3.54 15.97 -2.77
C LEU A 338 -4.71 15.33 -3.49
N GLU A 339 -4.51 14.87 -4.73
CA GLU A 339 -5.52 14.13 -5.49
C GLU A 339 -5.93 12.84 -4.75
N PHE A 340 -4.95 12.10 -4.22
CA PHE A 340 -5.22 10.92 -3.39
C PHE A 340 -6.03 11.23 -2.13
N ILE A 341 -5.66 12.29 -1.39
CA ILE A 341 -6.39 12.74 -0.21
C ILE A 341 -7.83 13.14 -0.58
N ARG A 342 -8.03 13.79 -1.74
CA ARG A 342 -9.36 14.18 -2.23
C ARG A 342 -10.22 12.98 -2.61
N ASP A 343 -9.65 11.97 -3.23
CA ASP A 343 -10.36 10.71 -3.54
C ASP A 343 -10.89 10.08 -2.24
N MET A 344 -10.02 9.98 -1.23
CA MET A 344 -10.39 9.45 0.09
C MET A 344 -11.38 10.34 0.83
N TYR A 345 -11.29 11.67 0.66
CA TYR A 345 -12.22 12.63 1.26
C TYR A 345 -13.63 12.46 0.70
N ASN A 346 -13.72 12.33 -0.62
CA ASN A 346 -14.98 12.12 -1.32
C ASN A 346 -15.59 10.76 -0.97
N ALA A 347 -14.78 9.70 -0.94
CA ALA A 347 -15.21 8.35 -0.53
C ALA A 347 -15.76 8.32 0.91
N ALA A 348 -15.17 9.11 1.82
CA ALA A 348 -15.66 9.25 3.19
C ALA A 348 -16.92 10.12 3.30
N GLY A 349 -17.36 10.79 2.23
CA GLY A 349 -18.44 11.80 2.26
C GLY A 349 -18.06 13.03 3.09
N GLY A 350 -16.80 13.47 2.98
CA GLY A 350 -16.19 14.59 3.68
C GLY A 350 -15.72 14.29 5.10
N VAL A 351 -14.77 15.08 5.61
CA VAL A 351 -14.23 14.99 6.98
C VAL A 351 -14.05 16.37 7.61
N GLN A 352 -14.12 16.44 8.94
CA GLN A 352 -13.91 17.69 9.69
C GLN A 352 -12.44 17.88 10.07
N TYR A 353 -11.72 16.77 10.28
CA TYR A 353 -10.33 16.76 10.74
C TYR A 353 -9.44 15.95 9.81
N MET A 354 -8.23 16.44 9.56
CA MET A 354 -7.16 15.68 8.92
C MET A 354 -5.92 15.71 9.80
N VAL A 355 -5.41 14.53 10.16
CA VAL A 355 -4.17 14.39 10.92
C VAL A 355 -3.06 13.88 10.02
N PHE A 356 -2.00 14.66 9.87
CA PHE A 356 -0.83 14.36 9.05
C PHE A 356 0.32 13.80 9.92
N ALA A 357 0.88 12.67 9.49
CA ALA A 357 2.04 12.01 10.10
C ALA A 357 3.02 11.52 9.03
N GLY A 358 4.13 10.89 9.44
CA GLY A 358 5.12 10.34 8.52
C GLY A 358 6.31 11.27 8.27
N GLY A 359 7.41 10.70 7.77
CA GLY A 359 8.68 11.42 7.64
C GLY A 359 8.63 12.63 6.72
N VAL A 360 7.79 12.59 5.67
CA VAL A 360 7.64 13.69 4.70
C VAL A 360 6.94 14.89 5.32
N VAL A 361 6.10 14.68 6.34
CA VAL A 361 5.42 15.77 7.06
C VAL A 361 6.39 16.64 7.86
N ASN A 362 7.64 16.19 8.10
CA ASN A 362 8.66 17.07 8.68
C ASN A 362 9.13 18.19 7.75
N LEU A 363 8.89 18.08 6.43
CA LEU A 363 9.34 19.09 5.48
C LEU A 363 8.45 20.34 5.60
N PRO A 364 9.02 21.54 5.87
CA PRO A 364 8.25 22.76 6.03
C PRO A 364 7.34 23.09 4.85
N TRP A 365 7.85 22.93 3.62
CA TRP A 365 7.08 23.09 2.39
C TRP A 365 5.81 22.23 2.36
N VAL A 366 5.91 20.95 2.73
CA VAL A 366 4.77 20.01 2.74
C VAL A 366 3.68 20.51 3.68
N GLN A 367 4.04 20.93 4.89
CA GLN A 367 3.08 21.45 5.85
C GLN A 367 2.42 22.74 5.36
N GLU A 368 3.20 23.67 4.80
CA GLU A 368 2.66 24.92 4.25
C GLU A 368 1.67 24.67 3.12
N TYR A 369 2.05 23.80 2.18
CA TYR A 369 1.23 23.43 1.02
C TYR A 369 -0.15 22.89 1.44
N PHE A 370 -0.17 21.86 2.28
CA PHE A 370 -1.43 21.24 2.72
C PHE A 370 -2.23 22.14 3.66
N ARG A 371 -1.57 22.87 4.57
CA ARG A 371 -2.26 23.84 5.45
C ARG A 371 -2.97 24.91 4.63
N LYS A 372 -2.30 25.49 3.64
CA LYS A 372 -2.86 26.56 2.79
C LYS A 372 -4.10 26.09 2.01
N LEU A 373 -4.04 24.91 1.41
CA LEU A 373 -5.12 24.40 0.55
C LEU A 373 -6.31 23.87 1.36
N LEU A 374 -6.06 23.06 2.39
CA LEU A 374 -7.13 22.35 3.10
C LEU A 374 -7.84 23.22 4.14
N VAL A 375 -7.15 24.20 4.75
CA VAL A 375 -7.81 25.18 5.63
C VAL A 375 -8.76 26.08 4.83
N ALA A 376 -8.44 26.40 3.58
CA ALA A 376 -9.35 27.12 2.69
C ALA A 376 -10.63 26.33 2.39
N GLU A 377 -10.57 25.00 2.49
CA GLU A 377 -11.71 24.08 2.37
C GLU A 377 -12.45 23.86 3.72
N HIS A 378 -12.14 24.66 4.75
CA HIS A 378 -12.73 24.59 6.10
C HIS A 378 -12.44 23.28 6.86
N ILE A 379 -11.35 22.59 6.50
CA ILE A 379 -10.89 21.37 7.18
C ILE A 379 -9.92 21.74 8.29
N SER A 380 -10.07 21.14 9.48
CA SER A 380 -9.12 21.29 10.57
C SER A 380 -7.89 20.40 10.33
N VAL A 381 -6.78 21.02 9.93
CA VAL A 381 -5.52 20.34 9.64
C VAL A 381 -4.63 20.30 10.88
N ILE A 382 -4.26 19.08 11.30
CA ILE A 382 -3.40 18.83 12.46
C ILE A 382 -2.14 18.12 11.98
N PHE A 383 -0.98 18.70 12.23
CA PHE A 383 0.30 18.03 12.01
C PHE A 383 0.76 17.38 13.30
N SER A 384 1.01 16.08 13.24
CA SER A 384 1.47 15.27 14.37
C SER A 384 2.78 15.83 14.96
N PRO A 385 2.93 15.96 16.28
CA PRO A 385 4.22 16.31 16.88
C PRO A 385 5.18 15.13 16.75
N ASN A 386 6.40 15.37 16.23
CA ASN A 386 7.35 14.33 15.78
C ASN A 386 6.72 13.35 14.77
N PRO A 387 6.29 13.83 13.59
CA PRO A 387 5.58 13.04 12.58
C PRO A 387 6.24 11.70 12.24
N GLU A 388 7.57 11.68 12.12
CA GLU A 388 8.35 10.49 11.79
C GLU A 388 8.22 9.35 12.78
N MET A 389 7.94 9.62 14.06
CA MET A 389 7.83 8.61 15.11
C MET A 389 6.39 8.21 15.40
N ALA A 390 5.39 8.85 14.79
CA ALA A 390 3.98 8.64 15.11
C ALA A 390 3.58 7.16 14.99
N VAL A 391 4.01 6.48 13.92
CA VAL A 391 3.74 5.07 13.66
C VAL A 391 4.29 4.16 14.77
N ALA A 392 5.61 4.19 15.03
CA ALA A 392 6.22 3.40 16.09
C ALA A 392 5.61 3.70 17.47
N ARG A 393 5.29 4.98 17.74
CA ARG A 393 4.64 5.39 18.99
C ARG A 393 3.24 4.81 19.14
N GLY A 394 2.45 4.89 18.09
CA GLY A 394 1.09 4.42 18.07
C GLY A 394 0.94 2.91 18.11
N GLY A 395 1.88 2.15 17.55
CA GLY A 395 1.89 0.69 17.68
C GLY A 395 2.05 0.21 19.13
N VAL A 396 2.84 0.92 19.94
CA VAL A 396 2.89 0.67 21.39
C VAL A 396 1.53 0.96 22.03
N TRP A 397 0.94 2.12 21.72
CA TRP A 397 -0.39 2.47 22.26
C TRP A 397 -1.43 1.40 21.92
N TYR A 398 -1.43 0.91 20.67
CA TYR A 398 -2.30 -0.16 20.20
C TYR A 398 -2.20 -1.42 21.07
N ALA A 399 -0.99 -1.92 21.30
CA ALA A 399 -0.77 -3.10 22.14
C ALA A 399 -1.12 -2.89 23.63
N THR A 400 -1.04 -1.63 24.11
CA THR A 400 -1.27 -1.31 25.53
C THR A 400 -2.75 -1.12 25.91
N GLN A 401 -3.66 -1.00 24.95
CA GLN A 401 -5.00 -0.44 25.20
C GLN A 401 -6.14 -1.45 25.13
N ASN A 402 -7.11 -1.25 26.02
CA ASN A 402 -8.41 -1.93 26.04
C ASN A 402 -9.47 -1.26 25.14
N THR A 403 -9.09 -0.25 24.34
CA THR A 403 -10.00 0.51 23.46
C THR A 403 -9.63 0.25 21.99
N PRO A 404 -10.11 -0.85 21.39
CA PRO A 404 -9.76 -1.20 20.02
C PRO A 404 -10.38 -0.22 19.02
N LEU A 405 -9.68 -0.01 17.90
CA LEU A 405 -10.31 0.49 16.68
C LEU A 405 -11.41 -0.49 16.27
N LEU A 406 -12.59 0.05 15.96
CA LEU A 406 -13.74 -0.77 15.58
C LEU A 406 -13.95 -0.76 14.07
N VAL A 407 -14.26 -1.95 13.56
CA VAL A 407 -14.62 -2.21 12.18
C VAL A 407 -16.02 -2.78 12.15
N GLU A 408 -16.88 -2.21 11.31
CA GLU A 408 -18.22 -2.76 11.09
C GLU A 408 -18.15 -3.86 10.03
N CYS A 409 -18.68 -5.03 10.37
CA CYS A 409 -18.64 -6.18 9.49
C CYS A 409 -19.60 -5.96 8.30
N PRO A 410 -19.12 -5.97 7.04
CA PRO A 410 -19.94 -5.58 5.88
C PRO A 410 -20.95 -6.66 5.48
N ARG A 411 -20.71 -7.91 5.88
CA ARG A 411 -21.53 -9.08 5.57
C ARG A 411 -21.43 -10.14 6.66
N HIS A 412 -22.36 -11.08 6.67
CA HIS A 412 -22.23 -12.23 7.56
C HIS A 412 -21.16 -13.18 7.04
N TYR A 413 -20.30 -13.68 7.94
CA TYR A 413 -19.31 -14.72 7.64
C TYR A 413 -19.53 -15.92 8.54
N GLY A 414 -19.56 -17.10 7.93
CA GLY A 414 -19.94 -18.34 8.58
C GLY A 414 -19.14 -19.52 8.07
N VAL A 415 -19.31 -20.65 8.72
CA VAL A 415 -18.69 -21.91 8.32
C VAL A 415 -19.78 -22.97 8.21
N ALA A 416 -19.90 -23.59 7.03
CA ALA A 416 -20.86 -24.66 6.79
C ALA A 416 -20.49 -25.89 7.61
N LYS A 417 -21.49 -26.51 8.23
CA LYS A 417 -21.27 -27.76 8.96
C LYS A 417 -21.12 -28.92 7.99
N PRO A 418 -20.10 -29.77 8.16
CA PRO A 418 -19.94 -30.92 7.28
C PRO A 418 -21.05 -31.96 7.50
N GLY A 419 -21.89 -32.17 6.49
CA GLY A 419 -22.92 -33.23 6.48
C GLY A 419 -24.31 -32.80 6.97
N ASP A 420 -24.47 -31.55 7.42
CA ASP A 420 -25.77 -30.93 7.63
C ASP A 420 -25.77 -29.56 6.92
N ASN A 421 -26.83 -29.20 6.20
CA ASN A 421 -26.88 -27.96 5.41
C ASN A 421 -26.93 -26.69 6.29
N THR A 422 -26.50 -26.72 7.55
CA THR A 422 -26.52 -25.57 8.46
C THR A 422 -25.19 -24.82 8.46
N ILE A 423 -25.26 -23.54 8.81
CA ILE A 423 -24.10 -22.65 8.85
C ILE A 423 -23.94 -22.14 10.27
N ASN A 424 -22.71 -22.24 10.80
CA ASN A 424 -22.31 -21.54 12.01
C ASN A 424 -21.83 -20.15 11.61
N TRP A 425 -22.69 -19.15 11.74
CA TRP A 425 -22.30 -17.74 11.56
C TRP A 425 -21.43 -17.29 12.73
N VAL A 426 -20.32 -16.65 12.37
CA VAL A 426 -19.25 -16.29 13.30
C VAL A 426 -19.12 -14.78 13.39
N LEU A 427 -19.26 -14.10 12.25
CA LEU A 427 -19.31 -12.65 12.16
C LEU A 427 -20.63 -12.23 11.55
N HIS A 428 -21.23 -11.16 12.09
CA HIS A 428 -22.53 -10.69 11.66
C HIS A 428 -22.47 -9.32 11.02
N LYS A 429 -23.16 -9.17 9.89
CA LYS A 429 -23.30 -7.88 9.20
C LYS A 429 -23.79 -6.79 10.15
N GLY A 430 -23.16 -5.62 10.10
CA GLY A 430 -23.48 -4.46 10.93
C GLY A 430 -23.02 -4.57 12.39
N GLN A 431 -22.54 -5.73 12.85
CA GLN A 431 -21.86 -5.81 14.14
C GLN A 431 -20.44 -5.23 14.04
N ARG A 432 -20.00 -4.61 15.13
CA ARG A 432 -18.68 -3.99 15.24
C ARG A 432 -17.73 -4.91 15.97
N TYR A 433 -16.56 -5.11 15.39
CA TYR A 433 -15.49 -5.93 15.94
C TYR A 433 -14.23 -5.08 16.07
N ALA A 434 -13.33 -5.46 16.99
CA ALA A 434 -11.99 -4.90 17.01
C ALA A 434 -11.26 -5.23 15.70
N THR A 435 -10.41 -4.33 15.20
CA THR A 435 -9.41 -4.71 14.18
C THR A 435 -8.62 -5.92 14.67
N GLY A 436 -8.41 -6.92 13.80
CA GLY A 436 -7.72 -8.16 14.18
C GLY A 436 -8.53 -9.07 15.11
N HIS A 437 -9.85 -8.87 15.23
CA HIS A 437 -10.70 -9.73 16.04
C HIS A 437 -10.60 -11.19 15.59
N THR A 438 -10.37 -12.08 16.56
CA THR A 438 -10.39 -13.53 16.38
C THR A 438 -11.51 -14.18 17.19
N THR A 439 -12.01 -15.28 16.65
CA THR A 439 -13.17 -15.99 17.18
C THR A 439 -13.02 -17.47 16.87
N GLN A 440 -13.50 -18.32 17.77
CA GLN A 440 -13.32 -19.77 17.72
C GLN A 440 -14.64 -20.47 17.42
N VAL A 441 -14.66 -21.33 16.40
CA VAL A 441 -15.85 -22.13 16.03
C VAL A 441 -15.62 -23.59 16.36
N GLN A 442 -16.55 -24.20 17.11
CA GLN A 442 -16.59 -25.66 17.29
C GLN A 442 -17.55 -26.30 16.29
N LEU A 443 -17.03 -27.22 15.48
CA LEU A 443 -17.83 -28.05 14.58
C LEU A 443 -17.93 -29.47 15.13
N ARG A 444 -19.04 -30.15 14.85
CA ARG A 444 -19.20 -31.59 15.11
C ARG A 444 -19.42 -32.27 13.76
N HIS A 445 -18.73 -33.38 13.53
CA HIS A 445 -18.86 -34.13 12.29
C HIS A 445 -18.91 -35.63 12.57
N VAL A 446 -19.94 -36.30 12.08
CA VAL A 446 -20.11 -37.74 12.22
C VAL A 446 -19.30 -38.44 11.13
N TYR A 447 -18.20 -39.09 11.51
CA TYR A 447 -17.32 -39.81 10.59
C TYR A 447 -17.60 -41.32 10.58
N LYS A 448 -17.87 -41.95 9.43
CA LYS A 448 -17.95 -43.42 9.30
C LYS A 448 -16.64 -43.99 8.77
N ALA A 449 -16.31 -45.24 9.13
CA ALA A 449 -15.08 -45.89 8.65
C ALA A 449 -14.97 -46.01 7.11
N THR A 450 -16.09 -45.92 6.40
CA THR A 450 -16.17 -45.88 4.94
C THR A 450 -16.00 -44.47 4.36
N ASP A 451 -16.04 -43.43 5.19
CA ASP A 451 -16.01 -42.04 4.74
C ASP A 451 -14.56 -41.60 4.45
N PRO A 452 -14.35 -40.68 3.49
CA PRO A 452 -13.04 -40.13 3.19
C PRO A 452 -12.41 -39.51 4.45
N LYS A 453 -11.13 -39.78 4.67
CA LYS A 453 -10.36 -39.17 5.78
C LYS A 453 -10.07 -37.67 5.58
N SER A 454 -10.80 -37.02 4.69
CA SER A 454 -10.63 -35.62 4.34
C SER A 454 -11.99 -34.96 4.34
N VAL A 455 -12.19 -33.98 5.22
CA VAL A 455 -13.47 -33.28 5.38
C VAL A 455 -13.32 -31.87 4.81
N LEU A 456 -14.11 -31.57 3.80
CA LEU A 456 -14.18 -30.23 3.23
C LEU A 456 -15.15 -29.37 4.05
N ILE A 457 -14.69 -28.20 4.46
CA ILE A 457 -15.45 -27.25 5.27
C ILE A 457 -15.54 -25.95 4.48
N ALA A 458 -16.75 -25.57 4.06
CA ALA A 458 -16.95 -24.34 3.30
C ALA A 458 -17.03 -23.12 4.23
N VAL A 459 -16.38 -22.03 3.82
CA VAL A 459 -16.54 -20.70 4.38
C VAL A 459 -17.63 -20.00 3.59
N CYS A 460 -18.63 -19.51 4.31
CA CYS A 460 -19.83 -18.94 3.72
C CYS A 460 -19.89 -17.43 3.97
N GLY A 461 -20.45 -16.71 3.00
CA GLY A 461 -20.72 -15.28 3.08
C GLY A 461 -22.17 -14.98 2.76
N TYR A 462 -22.81 -14.06 3.49
CA TYR A 462 -24.19 -13.65 3.20
C TYR A 462 -24.42 -12.15 3.41
N ASN A 463 -25.03 -11.50 2.42
CA ASN A 463 -25.19 -10.04 2.38
C ASN A 463 -26.55 -9.53 2.89
N GLY A 464 -27.52 -10.43 3.12
CA GLY A 464 -28.84 -10.04 3.61
C GLY A 464 -28.81 -9.50 5.05
N PRO A 465 -29.94 -8.98 5.53
CA PRO A 465 -30.02 -8.28 6.82
C PRO A 465 -29.89 -9.22 8.03
N CYS A 466 -30.28 -10.50 7.88
CA CYS A 466 -30.21 -11.51 8.93
C CYS A 466 -29.60 -12.79 8.35
N SER A 467 -28.61 -13.35 9.04
CA SER A 467 -27.95 -14.58 8.62
C SER A 467 -28.90 -15.79 8.61
N PRO A 468 -29.06 -16.53 7.50
CA PRO A 468 -29.95 -17.69 7.39
C PRO A 468 -29.38 -18.90 8.14
N ILE A 469 -30.22 -19.77 8.70
CA ILE A 469 -29.74 -20.94 9.46
C ILE A 469 -29.06 -21.97 8.56
N SER A 470 -29.46 -22.04 7.29
CA SER A 470 -29.00 -23.04 6.31
C SER A 470 -28.38 -22.41 5.07
N THR A 471 -27.60 -23.20 4.35
CA THR A 471 -27.17 -22.90 2.97
C THR A 471 -28.42 -22.68 2.10
N SER A 472 -28.40 -21.59 1.32
CA SER A 472 -29.40 -21.24 0.31
C SER A 472 -28.68 -20.64 -0.91
N ASP A 473 -29.38 -20.45 -2.02
CA ASP A 473 -28.78 -19.91 -3.26
C ASP A 473 -28.13 -18.52 -3.07
N ASP A 474 -28.65 -17.74 -2.11
CA ASP A 474 -28.11 -16.43 -1.76
C ASP A 474 -26.87 -16.47 -0.84
N VAL A 475 -26.51 -17.65 -0.31
CA VAL A 475 -25.30 -17.85 0.49
C VAL A 475 -24.14 -18.17 -0.43
N GLU A 476 -23.15 -17.28 -0.44
CA GLU A 476 -21.96 -17.41 -1.25
C GLU A 476 -20.95 -18.34 -0.57
N ASN A 477 -20.35 -19.24 -1.34
CA ASN A 477 -19.17 -20.00 -0.91
C ASN A 477 -17.92 -19.17 -1.20
N LEU A 478 -17.29 -18.67 -0.14
CA LEU A 478 -16.11 -17.79 -0.21
C LEU A 478 -14.80 -18.57 -0.31
N GLY A 479 -14.82 -19.88 -0.05
CA GLY A 479 -13.63 -20.72 0.00
C GLY A 479 -13.86 -21.96 0.84
N MET A 480 -12.87 -22.85 0.86
CA MET A 480 -12.99 -24.13 1.56
C MET A 480 -11.68 -24.49 2.26
N PHE A 481 -11.78 -25.02 3.47
CA PHE A 481 -10.66 -25.65 4.17
C PHE A 481 -10.78 -27.17 4.06
N LEU A 482 -9.67 -27.84 3.78
CA LEU A 482 -9.56 -29.29 3.84
C LEU A 482 -9.03 -29.70 5.20
N LEU A 483 -9.87 -30.37 5.99
CA LEU A 483 -9.45 -31.02 7.21
C LEU A 483 -8.98 -32.44 6.88
N ASP A 484 -7.66 -32.64 6.83
CA ASP A 484 -7.04 -33.94 6.60
C ASP A 484 -6.92 -34.73 7.91
N LEU A 485 -7.84 -35.67 8.10
CA LEU A 485 -7.89 -36.59 9.24
C LEU A 485 -6.91 -37.77 9.09
N SER A 486 -6.27 -37.95 7.93
CA SER A 486 -5.35 -39.08 7.71
C SER A 486 -4.13 -39.03 8.62
N LYS A 487 -3.76 -37.83 9.08
CA LYS A 487 -2.65 -37.57 9.99
C LYS A 487 -3.04 -37.64 11.47
N LEU A 488 -4.32 -37.82 11.78
CA LEU A 488 -4.83 -37.82 13.16
C LEU A 488 -5.07 -39.25 13.65
N ASN A 489 -4.70 -39.51 14.91
CA ASN A 489 -5.09 -40.75 15.60
C ASN A 489 -6.51 -40.61 16.16
N LEU A 490 -7.51 -41.00 15.36
CA LEU A 490 -8.94 -40.86 15.70
C LEU A 490 -9.33 -41.56 17.01
N ALA A 491 -8.62 -42.61 17.42
CA ALA A 491 -8.88 -43.32 18.67
C ALA A 491 -8.63 -42.47 19.94
N GLN A 492 -7.93 -41.34 19.83
CA GLN A 492 -7.69 -40.41 20.94
C GLN A 492 -8.84 -39.40 21.14
N PHE A 493 -9.79 -39.34 20.21
CA PHE A 493 -10.91 -38.41 20.27
C PHE A 493 -12.11 -39.07 20.95
N TRP A 494 -12.95 -38.25 21.58
CA TRP A 494 -14.23 -38.73 22.11
C TRP A 494 -15.05 -39.32 20.97
N HIS A 495 -15.56 -40.53 21.18
CA HIS A 495 -16.39 -41.24 20.22
C HIS A 495 -17.59 -41.92 20.89
N ARG A 496 -18.64 -42.16 20.11
CA ARG A 496 -19.81 -42.94 20.53
C ARG A 496 -20.23 -43.85 19.39
N GLU A 497 -20.58 -45.09 19.71
CA GLU A 497 -21.25 -45.98 18.77
C GLU A 497 -22.76 -45.72 18.77
N ASP A 498 -23.36 -45.56 17.60
CA ASP A 498 -24.81 -45.45 17.45
C ASP A 498 -25.49 -46.82 17.39
N ASP A 499 -26.82 -46.83 17.42
CA ASP A 499 -27.63 -48.07 17.43
C ASP A 499 -27.50 -48.91 16.15
N HIS A 500 -26.74 -48.42 15.15
CA HIS A 500 -26.49 -49.07 13.86
C HIS A 500 -25.01 -49.48 13.69
N GLY A 501 -24.20 -49.45 14.75
CA GLY A 501 -22.79 -49.84 14.73
C GLY A 501 -21.87 -48.81 14.05
N ARG A 502 -22.32 -47.55 13.91
CA ARG A 502 -21.51 -46.46 13.35
C ARG A 502 -20.83 -45.73 14.50
N ILE A 503 -19.52 -45.51 14.39
CA ILE A 503 -18.74 -44.78 15.39
C ILE A 503 -18.75 -43.29 15.05
N GLU A 504 -19.46 -42.49 15.82
CA GLU A 504 -19.46 -41.03 15.76
C GLU A 504 -18.24 -40.48 16.52
N TYR A 505 -17.35 -39.77 15.83
CA TYR A 505 -16.23 -39.04 16.44
C TYR A 505 -16.60 -37.57 16.64
N SER A 506 -16.21 -36.97 17.76
CA SER A 506 -16.36 -35.53 17.98
C SER A 506 -15.03 -34.82 17.80
N ILE A 507 -14.83 -34.21 16.62
CA ILE A 507 -13.61 -33.48 16.29
C ILE A 507 -13.84 -32.00 16.59
N LYS A 508 -13.28 -31.53 17.70
CA LYS A 508 -13.20 -30.09 18.00
C LYS A 508 -11.91 -29.56 17.39
N PHE A 509 -12.05 -28.64 16.45
CA PHE A 509 -10.96 -27.82 15.97
C PHE A 509 -11.34 -26.35 16.16
N THR A 510 -10.35 -25.50 16.31
CA THR A 510 -10.52 -24.05 16.42
C THR A 510 -10.22 -23.46 15.06
N LEU A 511 -11.24 -22.89 14.42
CA LEU A 511 -11.03 -21.95 13.33
C LEU A 511 -10.81 -20.58 13.93
N GLU A 512 -9.68 -19.95 13.62
CA GLU A 512 -9.40 -18.57 13.95
C GLU A 512 -9.72 -17.71 12.73
N ILE A 513 -10.74 -16.85 12.85
CA ILE A 513 -11.15 -15.95 11.77
C ILE A 513 -10.70 -14.55 12.16
N GLU A 514 -9.70 -14.03 11.47
CA GLU A 514 -9.20 -12.67 11.63
C GLU A 514 -9.98 -11.73 10.71
N CYS A 515 -10.62 -10.72 11.31
CA CYS A 515 -11.24 -9.62 10.58
C CYS A 515 -10.15 -8.64 10.13
N ASP A 516 -9.45 -9.00 9.07
CA ASP A 516 -8.50 -8.10 8.41
C ASP A 516 -9.21 -7.28 7.34
N VAL A 517 -9.45 -6.00 7.63
CA VAL A 517 -9.97 -5.01 6.66
C VAL A 517 -8.90 -4.56 5.66
N SER A 518 -7.64 -4.99 5.82
CA SER A 518 -6.63 -4.90 4.77
C SER A 518 -6.88 -5.91 3.65
N ARG A 519 -7.88 -6.80 3.76
CA ARG A 519 -8.42 -7.51 2.60
C ARG A 519 -9.10 -6.51 1.67
N VAL A 520 -8.28 -6.02 0.74
CA VAL A 520 -8.68 -5.70 -0.62
C VAL A 520 -9.69 -6.78 -1.05
N PRO A 521 -10.88 -6.43 -1.56
CA PRO A 521 -11.66 -7.40 -2.34
C PRO A 521 -10.73 -7.94 -3.44
N PRO A 522 -10.88 -9.18 -3.95
CA PRO A 522 -9.92 -9.68 -4.94
C PRO A 522 -9.75 -8.65 -6.08
N PRO A 523 -8.51 -8.41 -6.53
CA PRO A 523 -8.04 -7.19 -7.21
C PRO A 523 -8.60 -7.00 -8.63
N ASP A 524 -9.67 -7.72 -8.98
CA ASP A 524 -10.19 -7.82 -10.33
C ASP A 524 -10.84 -6.51 -10.78
N THR A 525 -11.64 -5.85 -9.95
CA THR A 525 -12.30 -4.60 -10.34
C THR A 525 -11.32 -3.44 -10.51
N ASN A 526 -10.25 -3.39 -9.71
CA ASN A 526 -9.21 -2.36 -9.82
C ASN A 526 -8.29 -2.64 -11.02
N GLU A 527 -7.88 -3.89 -11.24
CA GLU A 527 -7.13 -4.29 -12.44
C GLU A 527 -7.93 -4.04 -13.72
N ILE A 528 -9.23 -4.36 -13.72
CA ILE A 528 -10.13 -4.08 -14.83
C ILE A 528 -10.29 -2.57 -15.03
N SER A 529 -10.43 -1.80 -13.97
CA SER A 529 -10.51 -0.33 -14.07
C SER A 529 -9.22 0.25 -14.67
N ALA A 530 -8.06 -0.23 -14.22
CA ALA A 530 -6.76 0.17 -14.77
C ALA A 530 -6.61 -0.22 -16.24
N LEU A 531 -7.03 -1.42 -16.63
CA LEU A 531 -7.08 -1.89 -18.03
C LEU A 531 -7.94 -0.97 -18.90
N LEU A 532 -9.14 -0.62 -18.44
CA LEU A 532 -10.07 0.24 -19.19
C LEU A 532 -9.57 1.69 -19.28
N HIS A 533 -8.92 2.20 -18.24
CA HIS A 533 -8.25 3.51 -18.29
C HIS A 533 -7.03 3.51 -19.22
N ALA A 534 -6.22 2.43 -19.22
CA ALA A 534 -5.12 2.25 -20.17
C ALA A 534 -5.65 2.22 -21.61
N TYR A 535 -6.77 1.53 -21.85
CA TYR A 535 -7.43 1.52 -23.15
C TYR A 535 -7.90 2.92 -23.58
N GLY A 536 -8.54 3.67 -22.68
CA GLY A 536 -8.92 5.07 -22.93
C GLY A 536 -7.72 5.96 -23.24
N ASN A 537 -6.59 5.76 -22.55
CA ASN A 537 -5.35 6.48 -22.82
C ASN A 537 -4.75 6.12 -24.19
N ALA A 538 -4.77 4.84 -24.60
CA ALA A 538 -4.32 4.41 -25.92
C ALA A 538 -5.15 5.04 -27.05
N LEU A 539 -6.47 5.20 -26.85
CA LEU A 539 -7.34 5.93 -27.78
C LEU A 539 -6.95 7.42 -27.88
N LYS A 540 -6.62 8.04 -26.74
CA LYS A 540 -6.22 9.46 -26.66
C LYS A 540 -4.84 9.71 -27.27
N SER A 541 -3.88 8.82 -27.03
CA SER A 541 -2.52 8.87 -27.59
C SER A 541 -2.48 8.42 -29.05
N ARG A 542 -3.56 7.78 -29.55
CA ARG A 542 -3.66 7.18 -30.89
C ARG A 542 -2.58 6.11 -31.13
N ASN A 543 -2.21 5.38 -30.09
CA ASN A 543 -1.18 4.35 -30.17
C ASN A 543 -1.80 2.97 -30.48
N VAL A 544 -1.53 2.45 -31.68
CA VAL A 544 -2.05 1.15 -32.14
C VAL A 544 -1.50 -0.01 -31.31
N ASP A 545 -0.20 0.03 -30.97
CA ASP A 545 0.45 -1.04 -30.23
C ASP A 545 -0.08 -1.15 -28.81
N GLU A 546 -0.23 -0.02 -28.12
CA GLU A 546 -0.84 0.04 -26.79
C GLU A 546 -2.30 -0.44 -26.83
N ALA A 547 -3.10 -0.01 -27.81
CA ALA A 547 -4.50 -0.42 -27.89
C ALA A 547 -4.65 -1.94 -28.12
N VAL A 548 -3.84 -2.52 -29.00
CA VAL A 548 -3.90 -3.96 -29.35
C VAL A 548 -3.34 -4.83 -28.22
N ALA A 549 -2.32 -4.38 -27.49
CA ALA A 549 -1.71 -5.13 -26.38
C ALA A 549 -2.67 -5.36 -25.19
N LEU A 550 -3.78 -4.61 -25.13
CA LEU A 550 -4.79 -4.73 -24.08
C LEU A 550 -5.89 -5.75 -24.41
N TYR A 551 -5.85 -6.38 -25.60
CA TYR A 551 -6.77 -7.44 -26.01
C TYR A 551 -6.21 -8.84 -25.76
N THR A 552 -7.09 -9.83 -25.60
CA THR A 552 -6.71 -11.24 -25.71
C THR A 552 -6.23 -11.58 -27.12
N GLU A 553 -5.51 -12.69 -27.29
CA GLU A 553 -5.02 -13.13 -28.61
C GLU A 553 -6.17 -13.33 -29.62
N ASP A 554 -7.33 -13.81 -29.15
CA ASP A 554 -8.58 -13.98 -29.91
C ASP A 554 -9.54 -12.77 -29.78
N GLY A 555 -9.04 -11.61 -29.37
CA GLY A 555 -9.84 -10.44 -29.05
C GLY A 555 -10.72 -9.95 -30.21
N VAL A 556 -11.89 -9.38 -29.90
CA VAL A 556 -12.83 -8.89 -30.93
C VAL A 556 -13.28 -7.47 -30.65
N ILE A 557 -13.22 -6.62 -31.67
CA ILE A 557 -13.92 -5.32 -31.71
C ILE A 557 -15.11 -5.39 -32.67
N MET A 558 -16.25 -4.85 -32.23
CA MET A 558 -17.52 -4.83 -32.97
C MET A 558 -18.02 -3.38 -33.13
N PRO A 559 -17.49 -2.63 -34.10
CA PRO A 559 -17.91 -1.26 -34.33
C PRO A 559 -19.29 -1.19 -35.02
N PRO A 560 -20.15 -0.20 -34.72
CA PRO A 560 -21.39 0.03 -35.45
C PRO A 560 -21.16 0.20 -36.96
N HIS A 561 -21.98 -0.43 -37.78
CA HIS A 561 -21.94 -0.36 -39.25
C HIS A 561 -20.71 -1.01 -39.93
N PHE A 562 -19.82 -1.62 -39.16
CA PHE A 562 -18.66 -2.34 -39.69
C PHE A 562 -18.70 -3.81 -39.28
N SER A 563 -18.00 -4.66 -40.03
CA SER A 563 -17.81 -6.06 -39.63
C SER A 563 -16.88 -6.16 -38.43
N ALA A 564 -17.12 -7.14 -37.56
CA ALA A 564 -16.27 -7.39 -36.41
C ALA A 564 -14.84 -7.75 -36.86
N SER A 565 -13.83 -7.24 -36.16
CA SER A 565 -12.43 -7.61 -36.38
C SER A 565 -11.99 -8.52 -35.25
N THR A 566 -11.46 -9.70 -35.59
CA THR A 566 -11.15 -10.78 -34.64
C THR A 566 -9.68 -11.18 -34.74
N GLY A 567 -9.01 -11.26 -33.60
CA GLY A 567 -7.59 -11.61 -33.49
C GLY A 567 -6.65 -10.43 -33.69
N THR A 568 -5.43 -10.58 -33.18
CA THR A 568 -4.42 -9.50 -33.07
C THR A 568 -4.14 -8.76 -34.37
N GLU A 569 -3.99 -9.46 -35.50
CA GLU A 569 -3.70 -8.85 -36.80
C GLU A 569 -4.86 -7.98 -37.31
N ALA A 570 -6.10 -8.50 -37.22
CA ALA A 570 -7.29 -7.77 -37.64
C ALA A 570 -7.60 -6.57 -36.72
N LEU A 571 -7.31 -6.69 -35.41
CA LEU A 571 -7.41 -5.58 -34.46
C LEU A 571 -6.44 -4.46 -34.81
N ARG A 572 -5.18 -4.80 -35.09
CA ARG A 572 -4.13 -3.85 -35.50
C ARG A 572 -4.52 -3.09 -36.76
N ASP A 573 -5.02 -3.79 -37.77
CA ASP A 573 -5.52 -3.18 -39.00
C ASP A 573 -6.69 -2.21 -38.73
N SER A 574 -7.61 -2.60 -37.84
CA SER A 574 -8.75 -1.76 -37.47
C SER A 574 -8.35 -0.51 -36.71
N TYR A 575 -7.48 -0.61 -35.68
CA TYR A 575 -7.01 0.57 -34.96
C TYR A 575 -6.14 1.48 -35.81
N THR A 576 -5.33 0.92 -36.72
CA THR A 576 -4.56 1.71 -37.70
C THR A 576 -5.49 2.57 -38.57
N ARG A 577 -6.57 1.97 -39.09
CA ARG A 577 -7.59 2.72 -39.86
C ARG A 577 -8.32 3.77 -39.01
N ILE A 578 -8.72 3.41 -37.80
CA ILE A 578 -9.45 4.31 -36.89
C ILE A 578 -8.59 5.54 -36.59
N PHE A 579 -7.35 5.36 -36.12
CA PHE A 579 -6.47 6.47 -35.74
C PHE A 579 -5.92 7.28 -36.92
N ALA A 580 -5.91 6.72 -38.13
CA ALA A 580 -5.62 7.48 -39.34
C ALA A 580 -6.80 8.37 -39.78
N THR A 581 -8.03 8.05 -39.36
CA THR A 581 -9.25 8.72 -39.84
C THR A 581 -9.81 9.72 -38.84
N ILE A 582 -9.78 9.40 -37.54
CA ILE A 582 -10.42 10.17 -36.50
C ILE A 582 -9.52 10.41 -35.29
N GLN A 583 -9.72 11.55 -34.63
CA GLN A 583 -9.18 11.84 -33.32
C GLN A 583 -10.32 11.96 -32.31
N LEU A 584 -10.16 11.33 -31.15
CA LEU A 584 -11.12 11.37 -30.05
C LEU A 584 -10.53 12.15 -28.89
N VAL A 585 -11.27 13.16 -28.43
CA VAL A 585 -11.02 13.85 -27.16
C VAL A 585 -12.24 13.58 -26.29
N ILE A 586 -12.19 12.48 -25.56
CA ILE A 586 -13.33 11.92 -24.83
C ILE A 586 -12.97 11.73 -23.35
N THR A 587 -13.98 11.92 -22.50
CA THR A 587 -13.98 11.54 -21.10
C THR A 587 -14.64 10.17 -21.00
N PHE A 588 -13.94 9.26 -20.34
CA PHE A 588 -14.35 7.87 -20.18
C PHE A 588 -14.82 7.65 -18.73
N GLN A 589 -16.00 7.07 -18.56
CA GLN A 589 -16.59 6.79 -17.25
C GLN A 589 -17.03 5.33 -17.17
N ILE A 590 -16.65 4.65 -16.09
CA ILE A 590 -17.04 3.27 -15.81
C ILE A 590 -18.35 3.30 -15.01
N GLU A 591 -19.39 2.68 -15.55
CA GLU A 591 -20.72 2.61 -14.92
C GLU A 591 -20.81 1.40 -13.97
N GLU A 592 -20.31 0.25 -14.41
CA GLU A 592 -20.27 -0.97 -13.61
C GLU A 592 -19.17 -1.92 -14.06
N ILE A 593 -18.67 -2.72 -13.11
CA ILE A 593 -17.82 -3.88 -13.38
C ILE A 593 -18.42 -5.04 -12.60
N VAL A 594 -18.61 -6.17 -13.27
CA VAL A 594 -19.13 -7.40 -12.67
C VAL A 594 -18.19 -8.55 -13.02
N VAL A 595 -17.52 -9.08 -11.99
CA VAL A 595 -16.69 -10.27 -12.09
C VAL A 595 -17.61 -11.48 -12.02
N MET A 596 -17.67 -12.25 -13.10
CA MET A 596 -18.59 -13.40 -13.24
C MET A 596 -17.91 -14.70 -12.80
N SER A 597 -16.58 -14.77 -12.93
CA SER A 597 -15.75 -15.89 -12.50
C SER A 597 -14.28 -15.43 -12.35
N PRO A 598 -13.37 -16.27 -11.81
CA PRO A 598 -11.94 -15.93 -11.73
C PRO A 598 -11.28 -15.60 -13.09
N GLU A 599 -11.91 -16.00 -14.20
CA GLU A 599 -11.39 -15.84 -15.55
C GLU A 599 -12.22 -14.88 -16.41
N TRP A 600 -13.45 -14.54 -16.03
CA TRP A 600 -14.36 -13.74 -16.87
C TRP A 600 -15.05 -12.62 -16.08
N ALA A 601 -15.11 -11.45 -16.70
CA ALA A 601 -15.82 -10.29 -16.17
C ALA A 601 -16.47 -9.50 -17.31
N PHE A 602 -17.38 -8.59 -16.97
CA PHE A 602 -17.83 -7.57 -17.92
C PHE A 602 -17.84 -6.18 -17.27
N ALA A 603 -17.77 -5.16 -18.10
CA ALA A 603 -17.90 -3.77 -17.68
C ALA A 603 -18.79 -2.98 -18.65
N ARG A 604 -19.65 -2.11 -18.12
CA ARG A 604 -20.34 -1.08 -18.91
C ARG A 604 -19.69 0.27 -18.68
N THR A 605 -19.52 1.02 -19.76
CA THR A 605 -18.91 2.35 -19.71
C THR A 605 -19.67 3.33 -20.59
N THR A 606 -19.43 4.61 -20.35
CA THR A 606 -19.88 5.71 -21.18
C THR A 606 -18.68 6.55 -21.61
N ALA A 607 -18.71 7.04 -22.85
CA ALA A 607 -17.66 7.87 -23.42
C ALA A 607 -18.26 9.10 -24.09
N GLU A 608 -17.95 10.29 -23.57
CA GLU A 608 -18.47 11.57 -24.07
C GLU A 608 -17.34 12.55 -24.42
N GLY A 609 -17.50 13.33 -25.49
CA GLY A 609 -16.54 14.37 -25.85
C GLY A 609 -16.66 14.82 -27.28
N THR A 610 -15.53 14.93 -27.98
CA THR A 610 -15.47 15.42 -29.37
C THR A 610 -14.73 14.41 -30.25
N LYS A 611 -15.31 14.14 -31.42
CA LYS A 611 -14.68 13.37 -32.50
C LYS A 611 -14.35 14.33 -33.64
N THR A 612 -13.08 14.35 -34.05
CA THR A 612 -12.59 15.13 -35.19
C THR A 612 -12.23 14.21 -36.35
N ILE A 613 -12.74 14.50 -37.54
CA ILE A 613 -12.37 13.80 -38.78
C ILE A 613 -11.08 14.43 -39.30
N LEU A 614 -9.99 13.67 -39.35
CA LEU A 614 -8.66 14.23 -39.63
C LEU A 614 -8.52 14.76 -41.06
N ALA A 615 -9.21 14.15 -42.02
CA ALA A 615 -9.16 14.57 -43.42
C ALA A 615 -9.83 15.93 -43.68
N THR A 616 -10.93 16.23 -42.97
CA THR A 616 -11.73 17.45 -43.17
C THR A 616 -11.53 18.49 -42.07
N GLN A 617 -10.94 18.11 -40.93
CA GLN A 617 -10.84 18.88 -39.69
C GLN A 617 -12.20 19.26 -39.07
N GLU A 618 -13.30 18.66 -39.54
CA GLU A 618 -14.61 18.84 -38.96
C GLU A 618 -14.72 18.08 -37.64
N SER A 619 -15.29 18.74 -36.62
CA SER A 619 -15.50 18.18 -35.30
C SER A 619 -16.98 18.07 -34.98
N GLU A 620 -17.39 16.94 -34.41
CA GLU A 620 -18.74 16.74 -33.92
C GLU A 620 -18.71 16.19 -32.48
N PRO A 621 -19.78 16.41 -31.69
CA PRO A 621 -19.92 15.78 -30.39
C PRO A 621 -19.79 14.26 -30.51
N HIS A 622 -19.31 13.59 -29.48
CA HIS A 622 -19.19 12.14 -29.38
C HIS A 622 -19.85 11.71 -28.08
N ALA A 623 -20.69 10.67 -28.14
CA ALA A 623 -21.38 10.12 -26.97
C ALA A 623 -21.73 8.66 -27.25
N ASN A 624 -21.09 7.72 -26.55
CA ASN A 624 -21.30 6.29 -26.69
C ASN A 624 -21.58 5.61 -25.35
N GLN A 625 -22.38 4.55 -25.40
CA GLN A 625 -22.46 3.52 -24.36
C GLN A 625 -21.75 2.27 -24.85
N GLU A 626 -21.00 1.63 -23.97
CA GLU A 626 -20.04 0.60 -24.36
C GLU A 626 -20.09 -0.60 -23.41
N LEU A 627 -19.79 -1.77 -23.96
CA LEU A 627 -19.77 -3.05 -23.25
C LEU A 627 -18.43 -3.75 -23.52
N PHE A 628 -17.73 -4.04 -22.44
CA PHE A 628 -16.50 -4.83 -22.44
C PHE A 628 -16.78 -6.19 -21.83
N ILE A 629 -16.42 -7.26 -22.54
CA ILE A 629 -16.23 -8.59 -21.96
C ILE A 629 -14.74 -8.81 -21.80
N LEU A 630 -14.36 -9.23 -20.60
CA LEU A 630 -12.98 -9.28 -20.14
C LEU A 630 -12.64 -10.72 -19.80
N ARG A 631 -11.44 -11.14 -20.20
CA ARG A 631 -10.93 -12.47 -19.89
C ARG A 631 -9.53 -12.37 -19.31
N ARG A 632 -9.24 -13.18 -18.31
CA ARG A 632 -7.91 -13.29 -17.73
C ARG A 632 -7.06 -14.26 -18.55
N GLU A 633 -5.91 -13.81 -19.03
CA GLU A 633 -4.91 -14.64 -19.71
C GLU A 633 -3.55 -14.42 -19.05
N HIS A 634 -2.84 -15.52 -18.74
CA HIS A 634 -1.53 -15.46 -18.07
C HIS A 634 -1.51 -14.58 -16.81
N GLY A 635 -2.61 -14.60 -16.04
CA GLY A 635 -2.77 -13.82 -14.81
C GLY A 635 -3.17 -12.35 -14.99
N LYS A 636 -3.32 -11.85 -16.22
CA LYS A 636 -3.70 -10.45 -16.50
C LYS A 636 -5.10 -10.34 -17.10
N TRP A 637 -5.89 -9.37 -16.67
CA TRP A 637 -7.15 -9.03 -17.33
C TRP A 637 -6.89 -8.38 -18.69
N LEU A 638 -7.57 -8.86 -19.71
CA LEU A 638 -7.51 -8.33 -21.07
C LEU A 638 -8.92 -8.20 -21.66
N ILE A 639 -9.04 -7.36 -22.70
CA ILE A 639 -10.29 -7.17 -23.44
C ILE A 639 -10.50 -8.38 -24.36
N ALA A 640 -11.48 -9.20 -24.03
CA ALA A 640 -11.88 -10.32 -24.88
C ALA A 640 -12.82 -9.82 -25.99
N ARG A 641 -13.87 -9.08 -25.64
CA ARG A 641 -14.85 -8.54 -26.61
C ARG A 641 -15.17 -7.10 -26.27
N TYR A 642 -15.24 -6.25 -27.29
CA TYR A 642 -15.61 -4.84 -27.15
C TYR A 642 -16.67 -4.47 -28.18
N ALA A 643 -17.79 -3.92 -27.70
CA ALA A 643 -18.86 -3.36 -28.51
C ALA A 643 -19.29 -2.01 -27.96
N PHE A 644 -19.71 -1.11 -28.84
CA PHE A 644 -20.22 0.20 -28.44
C PHE A 644 -21.36 0.66 -29.35
N SER A 645 -22.18 1.58 -28.87
CA SER A 645 -23.26 2.19 -29.65
C SER A 645 -23.41 3.67 -29.31
N SER A 646 -23.83 4.47 -30.29
CA SER A 646 -24.02 5.92 -30.11
C SER A 646 -25.22 6.20 -29.21
N MET A 647 -25.02 7.07 -28.22
CA MET A 647 -26.08 7.67 -27.39
C MET A 647 -26.66 8.94 -27.99
N LYS A 648 -26.15 9.40 -29.15
CA LYS A 648 -26.79 10.52 -29.86
C LYS A 648 -28.23 10.17 -30.26
N PRO A 649 -29.20 11.11 -30.10
CA PRO A 649 -30.57 10.91 -30.55
C PRO A 649 -30.62 10.58 -32.05
N LEU A 650 -31.44 9.59 -32.42
CA LEU A 650 -31.71 9.29 -33.83
C LEU A 650 -32.47 10.48 -34.45
N VAL A 651 -31.85 11.14 -35.42
CA VAL A 651 -32.53 12.14 -36.26
C VAL A 651 -33.04 11.43 -37.49
N GLN A 652 -34.31 10.99 -37.45
CA GLN A 652 -35.04 10.50 -38.62
C GLN A 652 -35.99 11.59 -39.10
N ASN A 653 -35.85 12.03 -40.35
CA ASN A 653 -36.71 13.06 -40.97
C ASN A 653 -36.79 14.39 -40.19
N GLY A 654 -35.69 14.82 -39.58
CA GLY A 654 -35.62 16.12 -38.87
C GLY A 654 -36.32 16.18 -37.52
N ILE A 655 -36.85 15.06 -37.01
CA ILE A 655 -37.47 14.98 -35.67
C ILE A 655 -36.52 14.25 -34.72
N ARG A 656 -36.09 14.94 -33.65
CA ARG A 656 -35.39 14.30 -32.52
C ARG A 656 -36.38 13.42 -31.76
N ARG A 657 -36.15 12.11 -31.72
CA ARG A 657 -36.80 11.22 -30.73
C ARG A 657 -35.79 10.95 -29.61
N SER A 658 -36.23 11.21 -28.37
CA SER A 658 -35.52 10.89 -27.13
C SER A 658 -35.45 9.40 -26.90
#